data_AF-F0ZCE7-F1
#
_entry.id   AF-F0ZCE7-F1
#
_cell.length_a   1.000
_cell.length_b   1.000
_cell.length_c   1.000
_cell.angle_alpha   90.00
_cell.angle_beta   90.00
_cell.angle_gamma   90.00
#
_symmetry.space_group_name_H-M   'P 1'
#
loop_
_entity.id
_entity.type
_entity.pdbx_description
1 polymer ?
#
loop_
_entity_poly.entity_id
_entity_poly.type
_entity_poly.pdbx_seq_one_letter_code
_entity_poly.pdbx_strand_id
1 'polypeptide(L)'
;METITYEKFKKKKIEEYSEENLKKIGESLCFRFNYRKKDLYNKIINRLKLDNEIEKEIIKNKSINPFNKNNNILIIENISLMEKLFWAVFRNKTIFNSIFSNFILKKSCSYDDLIGTEYIFNKFTNAIYIIKDKIISNKYVFRNEHHDIIEIFKNIIKDNQDNRDFYDVLFTKSNINFKDWNIWIESILQSCNLAALKKYIFHFKISPQEIQNTFPVTSFSFNSYLDIKMLFYLKQHYGHVSESFIEPLVRLRFNNYMFGSQVYINILVEPFKLKKLIKIYKYIITLYYNNNNGLNNDTYKYYNLIIETNKITSNHFTKNQLNSTIRDLIIQHKTQASNQQDISHLIGLLHNYYKIIFHISKKYQKKRSKTRKPMDYYYYFKEIDRVKDMLVSEGKTLTLSMVQDFFQVTLSNKQQKIEFINNTRSPKSLGYLANLILSGNDIELKDHYEKNLKPFLNCTYFKQSALESISDTKTLDYFFEKNLYFEDGNENWQYINNKDVLIHYEMLMKQSSKKFRIVYSDNLNIYMFILYRALLYPSIYKFDNCNDLKRNSSLPVTNPYLSALNIIIQKKHDIFENKYYHKNNFLKPTQLIYQISTNISKDLFYNIIKSRISRNFEFILILFLFYCGRIKEGIEYLEQFPTYWDIKFFSQEYNILAILPIKSLEKLIIFFLKKNQVSNFNLLTKIAAKKGYLQIFKKVFSKYGIFLRDENTSQYRDRVGVFISTARSYNNEKLLDFLLKYTGGF
;
A
#
# COMPACT_ATOMS: atom_id res chain seq x y z
N MET A 1 16.93 -36.27 26.82
CA MET A 1 15.96 -37.13 27.54
C MET A 1 15.20 -37.93 26.48
N GLU A 2 15.10 -39.26 26.63
CA GLU A 2 14.18 -40.04 25.79
C GLU A 2 12.75 -39.49 25.90
N THR A 3 12.06 -39.37 24.77
CA THR A 3 10.66 -38.95 24.73
C THR A 3 9.80 -40.00 25.43
N ILE A 4 9.20 -39.64 26.57
CA ILE A 4 8.30 -40.52 27.31
C ILE A 4 6.96 -40.63 26.58
N THR A 5 6.57 -41.86 26.25
CA THR A 5 5.28 -42.17 25.63
C THR A 5 4.26 -42.60 26.68
N TYR A 6 2.97 -42.49 26.36
CA TYR A 6 1.88 -42.95 27.23
C TYR A 6 2.06 -44.42 27.66
N GLU A 7 2.39 -45.30 26.71
CA GLU A 7 2.57 -46.73 26.99
C GLU A 7 3.79 -47.00 27.88
N LYS A 8 4.91 -46.26 27.70
CA LYS A 8 6.08 -46.37 28.58
C LYS A 8 5.78 -45.85 29.98
N PHE A 9 5.00 -44.76 30.11
CA PHE A 9 4.68 -44.14 31.39
C PHE A 9 3.67 -44.94 32.22
N LYS A 10 2.63 -45.49 31.56
CA LYS A 10 1.57 -46.27 32.22
C LYS A 10 2.05 -47.62 32.77
N LYS A 11 3.12 -48.20 32.22
CA LYS A 11 3.64 -49.52 32.64
C LYS A 11 4.13 -49.56 34.08
N LYS A 12 4.56 -48.42 34.63
CA LYS A 12 5.06 -48.31 36.00
C LYS A 12 3.97 -47.79 36.93
N LYS A 13 3.84 -48.39 38.12
CA LYS A 13 2.95 -47.87 39.16
C LYS A 13 3.50 -46.55 39.74
N ILE A 14 2.65 -45.75 40.38
CA ILE A 14 3.04 -44.43 40.91
C ILE A 14 4.16 -44.53 41.95
N GLU A 15 4.20 -45.63 42.71
CA GLU A 15 5.21 -45.92 43.72
C GLU A 15 6.61 -46.04 43.12
N GLU A 16 6.72 -46.48 41.87
CA GLU A 16 7.98 -46.68 41.14
C GLU A 16 8.60 -45.37 40.61
N TYR A 17 7.87 -44.26 40.68
CA TYR A 17 8.38 -42.95 40.32
C TYR A 17 8.78 -42.16 41.56
N SER A 18 10.00 -41.62 41.59
CA SER A 18 10.34 -40.58 42.56
C SER A 18 9.55 -39.29 42.26
N GLU A 19 9.27 -38.48 43.27
CA GLU A 19 8.58 -37.21 43.07
C GLU A 19 9.36 -36.28 42.12
N GLU A 20 10.69 -36.30 42.20
CA GLU A 20 11.56 -35.52 41.33
C GLU A 20 11.51 -35.99 39.86
N ASN A 21 11.40 -37.30 39.62
CA ASN A 21 11.19 -37.83 38.28
C ASN A 21 9.85 -37.37 37.70
N LEU A 22 8.77 -37.36 38.50
CA LEU A 22 7.47 -36.83 38.06
C LEU A 22 7.52 -35.32 37.81
N LYS A 23 8.28 -34.57 38.60
CA LYS A 23 8.49 -33.13 38.35
C LYS A 23 9.19 -32.89 37.02
N LYS A 24 10.31 -33.57 36.74
CA LYS A 24 11.03 -33.46 35.45
C LYS A 24 10.16 -33.80 34.24
N ILE A 25 9.33 -34.85 34.36
CA ILE A 25 8.38 -35.23 33.30
C ILE A 25 7.25 -34.20 33.18
N GLY A 26 6.76 -33.67 34.30
CA GLY A 26 5.76 -32.61 34.28
C GLY A 26 6.28 -31.31 33.67
N GLU A 27 7.55 -30.97 33.91
CA GLU A 27 8.27 -29.82 33.34
C GLU A 27 8.31 -29.88 31.83
N SER A 28 8.67 -31.05 31.27
CA SER A 28 8.70 -31.26 29.82
C SER A 28 7.31 -31.21 29.18
N LEU A 29 6.25 -31.45 29.97
CA LEU A 29 4.84 -31.31 29.60
C LEU A 29 4.24 -29.94 30.00
N CYS A 30 5.06 -28.98 30.42
CA CYS A 30 4.68 -27.61 30.80
C CYS A 30 3.71 -27.50 31.99
N PHE A 31 3.75 -28.43 32.95
CA PHE A 31 3.02 -28.29 34.22
C PHE A 31 3.78 -27.41 35.22
N ARG A 32 3.07 -26.54 35.95
CA ARG A 32 3.62 -25.78 37.09
C ARG A 32 3.65 -26.64 38.35
N PHE A 33 4.67 -26.48 39.19
CA PHE A 33 4.86 -27.33 40.38
C PHE A 33 4.18 -26.74 41.60
N ASN A 34 3.04 -27.32 41.97
CA ASN A 34 2.39 -27.23 43.29
C ASN A 34 1.41 -28.40 43.49
N TYR A 35 1.74 -29.58 42.96
CA TYR A 35 0.86 -30.74 42.99
C TYR A 35 1.41 -31.80 43.95
N ARG A 36 0.51 -32.45 44.70
CA ARG A 36 0.86 -33.69 45.42
C ARG A 36 1.26 -34.75 44.39
N LYS A 37 2.16 -35.66 44.77
CA LYS A 37 2.71 -36.71 43.89
C LYS A 37 1.64 -37.44 43.07
N LYS A 38 0.52 -37.81 43.71
CA LYS A 38 -0.64 -38.47 43.10
C LYS A 38 -1.34 -37.62 42.03
N ASP A 39 -1.52 -36.33 42.30
CA ASP A 39 -2.18 -35.42 41.37
C ASP A 39 -1.29 -35.13 40.16
N LEU A 40 0.02 -35.00 40.38
CA LEU A 40 1.00 -34.81 39.31
C LEU A 40 1.05 -36.03 38.38
N TYR A 41 1.11 -37.24 38.94
CA TYR A 41 1.05 -38.49 38.16
C TYR A 41 -0.24 -38.58 37.32
N ASN A 42 -1.39 -38.29 37.92
CA ASN A 42 -2.68 -38.30 37.23
C ASN A 42 -2.77 -37.24 36.12
N LYS A 43 -2.17 -36.07 36.31
CA LYS A 43 -2.11 -35.04 35.26
C LYS A 43 -1.20 -35.46 34.11
N ILE A 44 -0.04 -36.02 34.40
CA ILE A 44 0.90 -36.53 33.39
C ILE A 44 0.25 -37.65 32.57
N ILE A 45 -0.35 -38.64 33.23
CA ILE A 45 -0.96 -39.77 32.53
C ILE A 45 -2.15 -39.34 31.66
N ASN A 46 -2.99 -38.42 32.14
CA ASN A 46 -4.12 -37.88 31.37
C ASN A 46 -3.64 -37.07 30.15
N ARG A 47 -2.58 -36.28 30.30
CA ARG A 47 -2.01 -35.52 29.20
C ARG A 47 -1.39 -36.42 28.14
N LEU A 48 -0.58 -37.39 28.56
CA LEU A 48 0.03 -38.36 27.64
C LEU A 48 -1.04 -39.23 26.95
N LYS A 49 -2.14 -39.57 27.65
CA LYS A 49 -3.29 -40.26 27.06
C LYS A 49 -3.94 -39.42 25.96
N LEU A 50 -4.20 -38.15 26.23
CA LEU A 50 -4.78 -37.21 25.28
C LEU A 50 -3.87 -37.03 24.05
N ASP A 51 -2.57 -36.86 24.26
CA ASP A 51 -1.60 -36.71 23.17
C ASP A 51 -1.56 -37.98 22.29
N ASN A 52 -1.66 -39.18 22.88
CA ASN A 52 -1.75 -40.46 22.15
C ASN A 52 -3.09 -40.63 21.41
N GLU A 53 -4.20 -40.17 21.98
CA GLU A 53 -5.51 -40.16 21.30
C GLU A 53 -5.51 -39.21 20.09
N ILE A 54 -4.94 -38.01 20.24
CA ILE A 54 -4.74 -37.05 19.15
C ILE A 54 -3.86 -37.64 18.05
N GLU A 55 -2.76 -38.31 18.41
CA GLU A 55 -1.85 -38.92 17.42
C GLU A 55 -2.54 -40.05 16.64
N LYS A 56 -3.29 -40.92 17.33
CA LYS A 56 -4.11 -41.96 16.70
C LYS A 56 -5.19 -41.36 15.80
N GLU A 57 -5.82 -40.27 16.21
CA GLU A 57 -6.81 -39.55 15.42
C GLU A 57 -6.19 -38.89 14.19
N ILE A 58 -5.00 -38.29 14.31
CA ILE A 58 -4.24 -37.74 13.18
C ILE A 58 -3.88 -38.84 12.17
N ILE A 59 -3.43 -40.00 12.63
CA ILE A 59 -3.09 -41.14 11.77
C ILE A 59 -4.34 -41.69 11.07
N LYS A 60 -5.45 -41.84 11.82
CA LYS A 60 -6.74 -42.29 11.29
C LYS A 60 -7.37 -41.29 10.31
N ASN A 61 -7.22 -39.98 10.56
CA ASN A 61 -7.72 -38.92 9.69
C ASN A 61 -6.82 -38.67 8.47
N LYS A 62 -5.55 -39.08 8.51
CA LYS A 62 -4.67 -39.13 7.33
C LYS A 62 -5.08 -40.22 6.34
N SER A 63 -5.65 -41.34 6.81
CA SER A 63 -6.07 -42.44 5.94
C SER A 63 -7.52 -42.35 5.46
N ILE A 64 -8.41 -41.63 6.17
CA ILE A 64 -9.86 -41.64 5.89
C ILE A 64 -10.37 -40.33 5.24
N ASN A 65 -9.62 -39.22 5.25
CA ASN A 65 -10.15 -37.95 4.77
C ASN A 65 -9.86 -37.66 3.27
N PRO A 66 -10.85 -37.78 2.36
CA PRO A 66 -10.67 -37.48 0.94
C PRO A 66 -10.35 -35.99 0.66
N PHE A 67 -10.52 -35.08 1.63
CA PHE A 67 -10.18 -33.67 1.50
C PHE A 67 -8.70 -33.33 1.69
N ASN A 68 -7.86 -34.30 2.11
CA ASN A 68 -6.41 -34.08 2.28
C ASN A 68 -5.54 -34.51 1.10
N LYS A 69 -6.11 -35.09 0.03
CA LYS A 69 -5.32 -35.47 -1.15
C LYS A 69 -4.92 -34.28 -2.04
N ASN A 70 -5.62 -33.14 -1.93
CA ASN A 70 -5.41 -31.98 -2.84
C ASN A 70 -5.18 -30.62 -2.15
N ASN A 71 -5.08 -30.54 -0.83
CA ASN A 71 -4.76 -29.26 -0.19
C ASN A 71 -3.25 -29.10 -0.06
N ASN A 72 -2.68 -28.24 -0.89
CA ASN A 72 -1.31 -27.76 -0.75
C ASN A 72 -1.11 -27.21 0.66
N ILE A 73 -0.36 -27.95 1.48
CA ILE A 73 0.08 -27.50 2.80
C ILE A 73 1.00 -26.32 2.55
N LEU A 74 0.70 -25.15 3.12
CA LEU A 74 1.66 -24.06 3.11
C LEU A 74 2.85 -24.45 3.98
N ILE A 75 3.94 -24.88 3.34
CA ILE A 75 5.23 -25.04 3.99
C ILE A 75 5.83 -23.64 4.06
N ILE A 76 5.52 -22.90 5.13
CA ILE A 76 6.22 -21.66 5.45
C ILE A 76 7.28 -21.99 6.50
N GLU A 77 8.55 -22.00 6.07
CA GLU A 77 9.70 -22.04 6.98
C GLU A 77 9.88 -20.66 7.65
N ASN A 78 10.25 -20.64 8.93
CA ASN A 78 10.56 -19.42 9.71
C ASN A 78 9.41 -18.44 10.03
N ILE A 79 8.18 -18.92 10.22
CA ILE A 79 7.13 -18.13 10.91
C ILE A 79 6.90 -18.63 12.33
N SER A 80 6.51 -17.71 13.22
CA SER A 80 6.19 -18.01 14.62
C SER A 80 5.10 -19.08 14.71
N LEU A 81 5.12 -19.90 15.77
CA LEU A 81 4.07 -20.91 16.02
C LEU A 81 2.67 -20.28 16.04
N MET A 82 2.55 -19.07 16.59
CA MET A 82 1.31 -18.33 16.65
C MET A 82 0.77 -17.99 15.25
N GLU A 83 1.65 -17.61 14.33
CA GLU A 83 1.26 -17.32 12.94
C GLU A 83 0.87 -18.59 12.18
N LYS A 84 1.55 -19.72 12.43
CA LYS A 84 1.13 -21.04 11.88
C LYS A 84 -0.28 -21.42 12.33
N LEU A 85 -0.55 -21.27 13.63
CA LEU A 85 -1.87 -21.56 14.21
C LEU A 85 -2.94 -20.59 13.70
N PHE A 86 -2.60 -19.30 13.57
CA PHE A 86 -3.48 -18.30 12.97
C PHE A 86 -3.91 -18.71 11.55
N TRP A 87 -2.96 -19.08 10.68
CA TRP A 87 -3.29 -19.50 9.32
C TRP A 87 -4.06 -20.82 9.25
N ALA A 88 -3.77 -21.77 10.13
CA ALA A 88 -4.52 -23.03 10.23
C ALA A 88 -5.99 -22.78 10.62
N VAL A 89 -6.22 -21.89 11.59
CA VAL A 89 -7.55 -21.43 11.98
C VAL A 89 -8.23 -20.68 10.84
N PHE A 90 -7.53 -19.75 10.19
CA PHE A 90 -8.10 -18.86 9.18
C PHE A 90 -8.51 -19.58 7.89
N ARG A 91 -7.81 -20.65 7.52
CA ARG A 91 -8.14 -21.48 6.34
C ARG A 91 -9.23 -22.50 6.61
N ASN A 92 -9.36 -22.96 7.85
CA ASN A 92 -10.39 -23.90 8.22
C ASN A 92 -11.70 -23.13 8.42
N LYS A 93 -12.53 -23.10 7.37
CA LYS A 93 -13.83 -22.39 7.39
C LYS A 93 -14.67 -22.74 8.62
N THR A 94 -14.67 -23.99 9.05
CA THR A 94 -15.43 -24.43 10.24
C THR A 94 -14.85 -23.84 11.52
N ILE A 95 -13.54 -23.94 11.73
CA ILE A 95 -12.87 -23.40 12.92
C ILE A 95 -12.91 -21.87 12.93
N PHE A 96 -12.61 -21.22 11.81
CA PHE A 96 -12.75 -19.77 11.64
C PHE A 96 -14.18 -19.32 11.98
N ASN A 97 -15.19 -19.99 11.44
CA ASN A 97 -16.58 -19.70 11.73
C ASN A 97 -16.97 -19.95 13.19
N SER A 98 -16.31 -20.91 13.85
CA SER A 98 -16.55 -21.23 15.26
C SER A 98 -15.93 -20.19 16.18
N ILE A 99 -14.64 -19.86 15.98
CA ILE A 99 -13.88 -18.90 16.77
C ILE A 99 -14.42 -17.47 16.59
N PHE A 100 -14.70 -17.07 15.35
CA PHE A 100 -15.22 -15.74 15.03
C PHE A 100 -16.76 -15.72 14.93
N SER A 101 -17.43 -16.71 15.55
CA SER A 101 -18.89 -16.86 15.54
C SER A 101 -19.65 -15.62 15.99
N ASN A 102 -19.07 -14.84 16.90
CA ASN A 102 -19.65 -13.62 17.47
C ASN A 102 -19.27 -12.33 16.72
N PHE A 103 -18.44 -12.40 15.67
CA PHE A 103 -18.08 -11.23 14.87
C PHE A 103 -19.10 -11.03 13.75
N ILE A 104 -19.69 -9.84 13.69
CA ILE A 104 -20.66 -9.40 12.65
C ILE A 104 -20.09 -9.60 11.22
N LEU A 105 -18.76 -9.59 11.07
CA LEU A 105 -18.03 -9.73 9.81
C LEU A 105 -17.93 -11.17 9.26
N LYS A 106 -18.40 -12.19 10.00
CA LYS A 106 -18.36 -13.61 9.62
C LYS A 106 -19.02 -13.93 8.27
N LYS A 107 -19.97 -13.10 7.83
CA LYS A 107 -20.68 -13.28 6.55
C LYS A 107 -20.08 -12.49 5.38
N SER A 108 -19.11 -11.60 5.61
CA SER A 108 -18.66 -10.61 4.60
C SER A 108 -17.17 -10.62 4.28
N CYS A 109 -16.32 -11.25 5.09
CA CYS A 109 -14.87 -11.25 4.88
C CYS A 109 -14.24 -12.60 5.28
N SER A 110 -14.18 -13.52 4.34
CA SER A 110 -13.47 -14.80 4.43
C SER A 110 -12.15 -14.78 3.66
N TYR A 111 -11.33 -15.83 3.80
CA TYR A 111 -10.11 -15.98 2.98
C TYR A 111 -10.44 -15.93 1.49
N ASP A 112 -11.57 -16.49 1.06
CA ASP A 112 -11.99 -16.47 -0.35
C ASP A 112 -12.27 -15.04 -0.85
N ASP A 113 -12.72 -14.13 0.03
CA ASP A 113 -13.01 -12.72 -0.30
C ASP A 113 -11.74 -11.84 -0.43
N LEU A 114 -10.56 -12.38 -0.10
CA LEU A 114 -9.27 -11.75 -0.39
C LEU A 114 -8.97 -11.88 -1.89
N ILE A 115 -9.33 -10.85 -2.63
CA ILE A 115 -9.13 -10.71 -4.08
C ILE A 115 -8.49 -9.35 -4.41
N GLY A 116 -7.73 -9.29 -5.51
CA GLY A 116 -6.97 -8.12 -5.97
C GLY A 116 -5.54 -8.11 -5.46
N THR A 117 -4.57 -8.25 -6.37
CA THR A 117 -3.17 -8.50 -5.98
C THR A 117 -2.55 -7.28 -5.33
N GLU A 118 -2.81 -6.08 -5.86
CA GLU A 118 -2.35 -4.80 -5.31
C GLU A 118 -2.82 -4.60 -3.86
N TYR A 119 -4.10 -4.87 -3.58
CA TYR A 119 -4.65 -4.76 -2.23
C TYR A 119 -3.95 -5.74 -1.28
N ILE A 120 -3.74 -6.98 -1.73
CA ILE A 120 -3.10 -8.01 -0.92
C ILE A 120 -1.65 -7.62 -0.61
N PHE A 121 -0.86 -7.21 -1.60
CA PHE A 121 0.52 -6.75 -1.40
C PHE A 121 0.63 -5.52 -0.48
N ASN A 122 -0.31 -4.57 -0.59
CA ASN A 122 -0.29 -3.34 0.20
C ASN A 122 -0.78 -3.51 1.65
N LYS A 123 -1.44 -4.63 2.00
CA LYS A 123 -2.10 -4.80 3.31
C LYS A 123 -1.63 -5.97 4.14
N PHE A 124 -1.01 -6.97 3.53
CA PHE A 124 -0.63 -8.19 4.22
C PHE A 124 0.88 -8.39 4.14
N THR A 125 1.53 -8.54 5.29
CA THR A 125 2.97 -8.79 5.38
C THR A 125 3.39 -10.11 4.71
N ASN A 126 2.48 -11.07 4.66
CA ASN A 126 2.67 -12.37 4.01
C ASN A 126 1.97 -12.48 2.63
N ALA A 127 1.69 -11.35 1.98
CA ALA A 127 0.96 -11.25 0.71
C ALA A 127 1.41 -12.25 -0.38
N ILE A 128 2.73 -12.42 -0.57
CA ILE A 128 3.30 -13.36 -1.56
C ILE A 128 2.72 -14.77 -1.37
N TYR A 129 2.65 -15.24 -0.12
CA TYR A 129 2.16 -16.57 0.21
C TYR A 129 0.66 -16.71 -0.01
N ILE A 130 -0.13 -15.67 0.30
CA ILE A 130 -1.57 -15.64 0.04
C ILE A 130 -1.85 -15.76 -1.45
N ILE A 131 -1.14 -14.98 -2.27
CA ILE A 131 -1.29 -14.98 -3.73
C ILE A 131 -0.90 -16.33 -4.32
N LYS A 132 0.26 -16.87 -3.93
CA LYS A 132 0.72 -18.19 -4.36
C LYS A 132 -0.31 -19.27 -4.03
N ASP A 133 -0.74 -19.34 -2.78
CA ASP A 133 -1.71 -20.34 -2.31
C ASP A 133 -3.01 -20.31 -3.11
N LYS A 134 -3.57 -19.12 -3.33
CA LYS A 134 -4.82 -18.97 -4.07
C LYS A 134 -4.69 -19.30 -5.56
N ILE A 135 -3.57 -18.95 -6.20
CA ILE A 135 -3.32 -19.30 -7.60
C ILE A 135 -3.08 -20.80 -7.74
N ILE A 136 -2.27 -21.40 -6.87
CA ILE A 136 -1.95 -22.84 -6.93
C ILE A 136 -3.20 -23.68 -6.65
N SER A 137 -4.07 -23.23 -5.75
CA SER A 137 -5.38 -23.89 -5.50
C SER A 137 -6.43 -23.62 -6.58
N ASN A 138 -6.11 -22.84 -7.62
CA ASN A 138 -7.02 -22.37 -8.67
C ASN A 138 -8.30 -21.68 -8.11
N LYS A 139 -8.15 -20.99 -6.97
CA LYS A 139 -9.22 -20.24 -6.29
C LYS A 139 -9.03 -18.73 -6.38
N TYR A 140 -7.96 -18.27 -7.04
CA TYR A 140 -7.73 -16.83 -7.18
C TYR A 140 -8.62 -16.25 -8.26
N VAL A 141 -9.46 -15.28 -7.86
CA VAL A 141 -10.26 -14.50 -8.81
C VAL A 141 -9.48 -13.23 -9.13
N PHE A 142 -9.00 -13.17 -10.38
CA PHE A 142 -8.40 -11.97 -10.92
C PHE A 142 -9.48 -10.92 -11.13
N ARG A 143 -9.15 -9.73 -10.67
CA ARG A 143 -9.99 -8.56 -10.64
C ARG A 143 -9.80 -7.76 -11.92
N ASN A 144 -8.55 -7.50 -12.26
CA ASN A 144 -8.13 -6.97 -13.54
C ASN A 144 -6.94 -7.82 -13.97
N GLU A 145 -7.17 -8.79 -14.84
CA GLU A 145 -6.16 -9.82 -15.18
C GLU A 145 -4.80 -9.22 -15.51
N HIS A 146 -4.77 -8.21 -16.39
CA HIS A 146 -3.52 -7.56 -16.80
C HIS A 146 -2.81 -6.85 -15.64
N HIS A 147 -3.52 -5.97 -14.93
CA HIS A 147 -2.93 -5.25 -13.79
C HIS A 147 -2.51 -6.18 -12.66
N ASP A 148 -3.36 -7.15 -12.32
CA ASP A 148 -3.12 -8.07 -11.22
C ASP A 148 -1.88 -8.94 -11.48
N ILE A 149 -1.71 -9.40 -12.72
CA ILE A 149 -0.52 -10.14 -13.15
C ILE A 149 0.72 -9.27 -13.17
N ILE A 150 0.64 -8.03 -13.65
CA ILE A 150 1.75 -7.08 -13.56
C ILE A 150 2.21 -6.92 -12.11
N GLU A 151 1.27 -6.76 -11.17
CA GLU A 151 1.59 -6.67 -9.75
C GLU A 151 2.19 -7.97 -9.20
N ILE A 152 1.78 -9.14 -9.68
CA ILE A 152 2.45 -10.42 -9.36
C ILE A 152 3.90 -10.40 -9.84
N PHE A 153 4.15 -10.00 -11.09
CA PHE A 153 5.50 -9.92 -11.63
C PHE A 153 6.37 -8.92 -10.86
N LYS A 154 5.83 -7.76 -10.45
CA LYS A 154 6.56 -6.76 -9.66
C LYS A 154 6.89 -7.21 -8.23
N ASN A 155 6.13 -8.12 -7.64
CA ASN A 155 6.28 -8.48 -6.23
C ASN A 155 6.94 -9.86 -6.02
N ILE A 156 6.80 -10.80 -6.95
CA ILE A 156 7.35 -12.17 -6.86
C ILE A 156 8.59 -12.31 -7.76
N ILE A 157 9.61 -11.47 -7.53
CA ILE A 157 10.78 -11.32 -8.43
C ILE A 157 11.92 -12.32 -8.16
N LYS A 158 12.02 -12.86 -6.95
CA LYS A 158 13.19 -13.68 -6.55
C LYS A 158 13.34 -14.91 -7.47
N ASP A 159 14.53 -15.10 -8.03
CA ASP A 159 14.86 -16.26 -8.88
C ASP A 159 15.27 -17.45 -8.01
N ASN A 160 14.28 -18.11 -7.39
CA ASN A 160 14.42 -19.33 -6.58
C ASN A 160 13.46 -20.42 -7.08
N GLN A 161 13.63 -21.66 -6.60
CA GLN A 161 12.82 -22.80 -7.06
C GLN A 161 11.33 -22.60 -6.77
N ASP A 162 10.98 -22.19 -5.56
CA ASP A 162 9.58 -21.94 -5.15
C ASP A 162 8.86 -20.90 -6.04
N ASN A 163 9.53 -19.82 -6.47
CA ASN A 163 8.93 -18.87 -7.42
C ASN A 163 8.87 -19.41 -8.84
N ARG A 164 9.86 -20.20 -9.26
CA ARG A 164 9.87 -20.85 -10.58
C ARG A 164 8.70 -21.83 -10.71
N ASP A 165 8.49 -22.66 -9.70
CA ASP A 165 7.37 -23.62 -9.66
C ASP A 165 6.02 -22.89 -9.62
N PHE A 166 5.95 -21.78 -8.88
CA PHE A 166 4.78 -20.91 -8.89
C PHE A 166 4.48 -20.37 -10.31
N TYR A 167 5.48 -19.92 -11.06
CA TYR A 167 5.26 -19.43 -12.43
C TYR A 167 4.84 -20.53 -13.40
N ASP A 168 5.37 -21.75 -13.24
CA ASP A 168 4.87 -22.89 -14.02
C ASP A 168 3.36 -23.09 -13.78
N VAL A 169 2.92 -23.04 -12.52
CA VAL A 169 1.50 -23.14 -12.15
C VAL A 169 0.70 -21.95 -12.67
N LEU A 170 1.22 -20.73 -12.57
CA LEU A 170 0.57 -19.52 -13.06
C LEU A 170 0.28 -19.61 -14.57
N PHE A 171 1.28 -20.00 -15.36
CA PHE A 171 1.15 -20.06 -16.82
C PHE A 171 0.34 -21.26 -17.32
N THR A 172 0.22 -22.33 -16.52
CA THR A 172 -0.49 -23.57 -16.91
C THR A 172 -1.92 -23.66 -16.38
N LYS A 173 -2.14 -23.31 -15.11
CA LYS A 173 -3.39 -23.64 -14.38
C LYS A 173 -4.25 -22.44 -14.05
N SER A 174 -3.75 -21.22 -14.23
CA SER A 174 -4.59 -20.04 -13.99
C SER A 174 -5.64 -19.89 -15.08
N ASN A 175 -6.76 -19.25 -14.76
CA ASN A 175 -7.81 -18.95 -15.73
C ASN A 175 -7.43 -17.81 -16.71
N ILE A 176 -6.18 -17.37 -16.73
CA ILE A 176 -5.71 -16.25 -17.56
C ILE A 176 -5.20 -16.76 -18.90
N ASN A 177 -5.57 -16.03 -19.95
CA ASN A 177 -5.06 -16.30 -21.28
C ASN A 177 -3.66 -15.68 -21.50
N PHE A 178 -2.64 -16.51 -21.37
CA PHE A 178 -1.25 -16.16 -21.65
C PHE A 178 -0.84 -16.39 -23.13
N LYS A 179 -1.78 -16.53 -24.07
CA LYS A 179 -1.43 -16.76 -25.49
C LYS A 179 -0.89 -15.50 -26.20
N ASP A 180 -1.30 -14.30 -25.77
CA ASP A 180 -0.74 -13.05 -26.30
C ASP A 180 0.64 -12.80 -25.67
N TRP A 181 1.62 -13.51 -26.21
CA TRP A 181 2.95 -13.54 -25.65
C TRP A 181 3.65 -12.18 -25.70
N ASN A 182 3.29 -11.31 -26.66
CA ASN A 182 3.86 -9.98 -26.78
C ASN A 182 3.52 -9.13 -25.54
N ILE A 183 2.24 -9.00 -25.23
CA ILE A 183 1.77 -8.19 -24.09
C ILE A 183 2.41 -8.67 -22.77
N TRP A 184 2.49 -9.99 -22.58
CA TRP A 184 3.01 -10.55 -21.35
C TRP A 184 4.52 -10.50 -21.24
N ILE A 185 5.28 -10.70 -22.33
CA ILE A 185 6.72 -10.45 -22.31
C ILE A 185 6.98 -8.99 -21.98
N GLU A 186 6.28 -8.04 -22.60
CA GLU A 186 6.43 -6.61 -22.31
C GLU A 186 6.22 -6.32 -20.82
N SER A 187 5.12 -6.83 -20.26
CA SER A 187 4.79 -6.70 -18.84
C SER A 187 5.85 -7.31 -17.91
N ILE A 188 6.38 -8.49 -18.27
CA ILE A 188 7.47 -9.14 -17.52
C ILE A 188 8.76 -8.31 -17.60
N LEU A 189 9.08 -7.75 -18.77
CA LEU A 189 10.26 -6.90 -18.97
C LEU A 189 10.16 -5.60 -18.18
N GLN A 190 9.00 -4.92 -18.22
CA GLN A 190 8.74 -3.70 -17.44
C GLN A 190 8.81 -3.94 -15.92
N SER A 191 8.49 -5.14 -15.46
CA SER A 191 8.61 -5.53 -14.04
C SER A 191 10.01 -6.06 -13.66
N CYS A 192 10.93 -6.17 -14.64
CA CYS A 192 12.27 -6.71 -14.49
C CYS A 192 12.32 -8.14 -13.90
N ASN A 193 11.25 -8.94 -14.08
CA ASN A 193 11.13 -10.25 -13.43
C ASN A 193 11.78 -11.37 -14.25
N LEU A 194 13.07 -11.58 -14.00
CA LEU A 194 13.86 -12.58 -14.71
C LEU A 194 13.36 -14.03 -14.52
N ALA A 195 12.81 -14.34 -13.34
CA ALA A 195 12.30 -15.68 -13.05
C ALA A 195 11.06 -15.99 -13.89
N ALA A 196 10.12 -15.03 -13.94
CA ALA A 196 8.93 -15.12 -14.78
C ALA A 196 9.31 -15.22 -16.26
N LEU A 197 10.24 -14.37 -16.74
CA LEU A 197 10.64 -14.34 -18.15
C LEU A 197 11.15 -15.70 -18.64
N LYS A 198 12.09 -16.29 -17.89
CA LYS A 198 12.67 -17.60 -18.21
C LYS A 198 11.59 -18.68 -18.33
N LYS A 199 10.66 -18.70 -17.35
CA LYS A 199 9.57 -19.67 -17.32
C LYS A 199 8.57 -19.45 -18.44
N TYR A 200 8.25 -18.19 -18.74
CA TYR A 200 7.32 -17.82 -19.79
C TYR A 200 7.82 -18.23 -21.17
N ILE A 201 9.05 -17.84 -21.52
CA ILE A 201 9.68 -18.18 -22.81
C ILE A 201 9.78 -19.69 -23.00
N PHE A 202 10.20 -20.41 -21.95
CA PHE A 202 10.27 -21.87 -21.98
C PHE A 202 8.90 -22.51 -22.18
N HIS A 203 7.89 -22.06 -21.42
CA HIS A 203 6.54 -22.61 -21.46
C HIS A 203 5.86 -22.42 -22.81
N PHE A 204 5.95 -21.21 -23.38
CA PHE A 204 5.34 -20.85 -24.67
C PHE A 204 6.26 -21.12 -25.87
N LYS A 205 7.45 -21.69 -25.66
CA LYS A 205 8.43 -22.03 -26.69
C LYS A 205 8.77 -20.87 -27.63
N ILE A 206 8.87 -19.67 -27.07
CA ILE A 206 9.12 -18.45 -27.84
C ILE A 206 10.57 -18.46 -28.31
N SER A 207 10.79 -18.32 -29.62
CA SER A 207 12.12 -18.33 -30.21
C SER A 207 12.89 -17.05 -29.89
N PRO A 208 14.24 -17.11 -29.85
CA PRO A 208 15.07 -15.92 -29.74
C PRO A 208 14.76 -14.83 -30.77
N GLN A 209 14.46 -15.23 -32.02
CA GLN A 209 14.17 -14.30 -33.11
C GLN A 209 12.86 -13.55 -32.90
N GLU A 210 11.83 -14.22 -32.37
CA GLU A 210 10.55 -13.57 -32.05
C GLU A 210 10.72 -12.48 -30.99
N ILE A 211 11.46 -12.77 -29.93
CA ILE A 211 11.79 -11.78 -28.89
C ILE A 211 12.57 -10.61 -29.49
N GLN A 212 13.55 -10.91 -30.35
CA GLN A 212 14.40 -9.91 -31.00
C GLN A 212 13.61 -8.94 -31.89
N ASN A 213 12.66 -9.46 -32.67
CA ASN A 213 11.88 -8.70 -33.65
C ASN A 213 10.79 -7.84 -33.00
N THR A 214 10.25 -8.30 -31.87
CA THR A 214 9.09 -7.66 -31.23
C THR A 214 9.49 -6.53 -30.29
N PHE A 215 10.63 -6.67 -29.61
CA PHE A 215 11.04 -5.73 -28.57
C PHE A 215 12.34 -5.04 -28.94
N PRO A 216 12.29 -3.94 -29.73
CA PRO A 216 13.43 -3.08 -29.86
C PRO A 216 13.73 -2.51 -28.47
N VAL A 217 14.88 -2.88 -27.92
CA VAL A 217 15.26 -2.59 -26.53
C VAL A 217 15.40 -1.09 -26.23
N THR A 218 15.36 -0.25 -27.27
CA THR A 218 15.22 1.20 -27.17
C THR A 218 13.96 1.67 -26.45
N SER A 219 12.96 0.80 -26.26
CA SER A 219 11.69 1.09 -25.59
C SER A 219 11.71 0.95 -24.07
N PHE A 220 12.76 0.37 -23.47
CA PHE A 220 12.81 0.13 -22.02
C PHE A 220 13.67 1.15 -21.27
N SER A 221 13.12 1.68 -20.17
CA SER A 221 13.89 2.48 -19.20
C SER A 221 14.56 1.57 -18.17
N PHE A 222 15.89 1.59 -18.08
CA PHE A 222 16.64 0.78 -17.12
C PHE A 222 17.00 1.61 -15.89
N ASN A 223 16.28 1.41 -14.78
CA ASN A 223 16.28 2.35 -13.64
C ASN A 223 16.86 1.72 -12.38
N SER A 224 16.96 0.39 -12.35
CA SER A 224 17.31 -0.40 -11.18
C SER A 224 18.41 -1.41 -11.49
N TYR A 225 18.94 -2.06 -10.44
CA TYR A 225 19.82 -3.21 -10.61
C TYR A 225 19.14 -4.38 -11.35
N LEU A 226 17.83 -4.56 -11.16
CA LEU A 226 17.08 -5.66 -11.79
C LEU A 226 16.94 -5.44 -13.29
N ASP A 227 16.72 -4.19 -13.70
CA ASP A 227 16.72 -3.76 -15.10
C ASP A 227 18.03 -4.14 -15.82
N ILE A 228 19.16 -3.82 -15.20
CA ILE A 228 20.48 -4.15 -15.75
C ILE A 228 20.67 -5.67 -15.85
N LYS A 229 20.20 -6.43 -14.85
CA LYS A 229 20.27 -7.90 -14.88
C LYS A 229 19.38 -8.48 -15.98
N MET A 230 18.20 -7.92 -16.19
CA MET A 230 17.29 -8.30 -17.27
C MET A 230 17.93 -8.05 -18.64
N LEU A 231 18.50 -6.86 -18.84
CA LEU A 231 19.19 -6.50 -20.07
C LEU A 231 20.35 -7.45 -20.39
N PHE A 232 21.13 -7.83 -19.37
CA PHE A 232 22.22 -8.79 -19.56
C PHE A 232 21.70 -10.13 -20.06
N TYR A 233 20.67 -10.64 -19.39
CA TYR A 233 20.06 -11.90 -19.77
C TYR A 233 19.56 -11.86 -21.22
N LEU A 234 18.90 -10.76 -21.61
CA LEU A 234 18.42 -10.58 -22.98
C LEU A 234 19.57 -10.58 -24.00
N LYS A 235 20.67 -9.87 -23.71
CA LYS A 235 21.85 -9.86 -24.57
C LYS A 235 22.47 -11.25 -24.70
N GLN A 236 22.68 -11.94 -23.58
CA GLN A 236 23.39 -13.22 -23.54
C GLN A 236 22.62 -14.33 -24.29
N HIS A 237 21.29 -14.32 -24.21
CA HIS A 237 20.47 -15.42 -24.73
C HIS A 237 19.78 -15.13 -26.05
N TYR A 238 19.57 -13.85 -26.42
CA TYR A 238 18.78 -13.49 -27.59
C TYR A 238 19.50 -12.56 -28.57
N GLY A 239 20.82 -12.39 -28.45
CA GLY A 239 21.63 -11.71 -29.47
C GLY A 239 21.29 -10.24 -29.69
N HIS A 240 20.58 -9.63 -28.74
CA HIS A 240 20.22 -8.22 -28.70
C HIS A 240 21.48 -7.32 -28.61
N VAL A 241 22.13 -7.10 -29.76
CA VAL A 241 23.35 -6.29 -29.92
C VAL A 241 23.15 -5.33 -31.09
N SER A 242 22.37 -4.28 -30.86
CA SER A 242 22.59 -3.03 -31.59
C SER A 242 23.62 -2.19 -30.82
N GLU A 243 24.42 -1.36 -31.49
CA GLU A 243 25.25 -0.34 -30.82
C GLU A 243 24.41 0.58 -29.90
N SER A 244 23.10 0.70 -30.20
CA SER A 244 22.09 1.37 -29.39
C SER A 244 21.76 0.67 -28.06
N PHE A 245 22.50 -0.36 -27.63
CA PHE A 245 22.31 -1.05 -26.33
C PHE A 245 23.25 -0.55 -25.24
N ILE A 246 24.45 -0.12 -25.64
CA ILE A 246 25.32 0.62 -24.74
C ILE A 246 24.69 2.00 -24.51
N GLU A 247 24.09 2.60 -25.54
CA GLU A 247 23.52 3.95 -25.44
C GLU A 247 22.48 4.13 -24.31
N PRO A 248 21.53 3.23 -23.98
CA PRO A 248 20.60 3.34 -22.85
C PRO A 248 21.26 3.14 -21.48
N LEU A 249 22.14 2.15 -21.34
CA LEU A 249 22.94 1.94 -20.12
C LEU A 249 23.90 3.09 -19.83
N VAL A 250 24.24 3.85 -20.87
CA VAL A 250 25.27 4.90 -20.87
C VAL A 250 24.66 6.30 -21.06
N ARG A 251 23.38 6.37 -21.45
CA ARG A 251 22.38 7.42 -21.15
C ARG A 251 21.92 7.32 -19.69
N LEU A 252 22.82 6.89 -18.80
CA LEU A 252 23.01 7.54 -17.50
C LEU A 252 23.30 9.03 -17.74
N ARG A 253 22.31 9.78 -18.23
CA ARG A 253 22.36 11.22 -18.31
C ARG A 253 22.29 11.69 -16.88
N PHE A 254 23.41 12.05 -16.29
CA PHE A 254 23.42 12.83 -15.06
C PHE A 254 23.05 14.29 -15.38
N ASN A 255 21.90 14.52 -16.00
CA ASN A 255 21.37 15.85 -16.23
C ASN A 255 20.20 16.09 -15.29
N ASN A 256 20.38 17.08 -14.42
CA ASN A 256 19.31 17.71 -13.68
C ASN A 256 18.28 18.24 -14.70
N TYR A 257 17.15 17.54 -14.78
CA TYR A 257 15.83 17.90 -15.31
C TYR A 257 15.72 19.12 -16.24
N MET A 258 15.18 18.88 -17.44
CA MET A 258 14.11 19.69 -18.05
C MET A 258 13.55 18.89 -19.25
N PHE A 259 12.29 18.46 -19.12
CA PHE A 259 11.39 17.87 -20.13
C PHE A 259 11.67 16.45 -20.67
N GLY A 260 10.73 15.52 -20.38
CA GLY A 260 10.47 14.29 -21.14
C GLY A 260 11.24 13.04 -20.71
N SER A 261 10.66 12.24 -19.81
CA SER A 261 10.83 10.78 -19.65
C SER A 261 12.21 10.17 -19.95
N GLN A 262 13.29 10.70 -19.37
CA GLN A 262 14.59 10.04 -19.35
C GLN A 262 14.92 9.68 -17.92
N VAL A 263 15.05 8.37 -17.67
CA VAL A 263 15.17 7.86 -16.31
C VAL A 263 16.64 7.66 -15.94
N TYR A 264 16.95 7.92 -14.66
CA TYR A 264 18.30 8.10 -14.16
C TYR A 264 18.61 7.07 -13.07
N ILE A 265 19.67 6.26 -13.23
CA ILE A 265 20.20 5.48 -12.10
C ILE A 265 21.12 6.39 -11.29
N ASN A 266 20.57 7.03 -10.25
CA ASN A 266 21.40 7.68 -9.25
C ASN A 266 21.83 6.66 -8.19
N ILE A 267 22.98 6.03 -8.44
CA ILE A 267 23.58 4.99 -7.59
C ILE A 267 23.87 5.53 -6.15
N LEU A 268 23.87 6.85 -5.95
CA LEU A 268 24.12 7.50 -4.64
C LEU A 268 22.84 7.81 -3.86
N VAL A 269 21.69 7.93 -4.53
CA VAL A 269 20.40 8.33 -3.92
C VAL A 269 19.51 7.11 -3.65
N GLU A 270 19.56 6.10 -4.50
CA GLU A 270 18.85 4.84 -4.23
C GLU A 270 19.57 4.00 -3.16
N PRO A 271 18.88 3.06 -2.49
CA PRO A 271 19.49 2.10 -1.56
C PRO A 271 20.35 1.03 -2.28
N PHE A 272 21.25 1.49 -3.16
CA PHE A 272 22.24 0.67 -3.84
C PHE A 272 23.29 0.21 -2.85
N LYS A 273 23.26 -1.09 -2.56
CA LYS A 273 24.28 -1.76 -1.79
C LYS A 273 25.58 -1.85 -2.59
N LEU A 274 26.73 -1.76 -1.94
CA LEU A 274 28.05 -1.87 -2.59
C LEU A 274 28.15 -3.10 -3.50
N LYS A 275 27.67 -4.26 -3.04
CA LYS A 275 27.66 -5.49 -3.85
C LYS A 275 26.90 -5.37 -5.18
N LYS A 276 25.90 -4.50 -5.28
CA LYS A 276 25.15 -4.25 -6.51
C LYS A 276 25.97 -3.37 -7.46
N LEU A 277 26.60 -2.30 -6.96
CA LEU A 277 27.50 -1.45 -7.76
C LEU A 277 28.63 -2.26 -8.38
N ILE A 278 29.31 -3.11 -7.60
CA ILE A 278 30.40 -3.96 -8.12
C ILE A 278 29.88 -4.84 -9.27
N LYS A 279 28.67 -5.41 -9.15
CA LYS A 279 28.07 -6.24 -10.20
C LYS A 279 27.72 -5.42 -11.45
N ILE A 280 27.12 -4.24 -11.28
CA ILE A 280 26.79 -3.32 -12.39
C ILE A 280 28.06 -2.92 -13.13
N TYR A 281 29.08 -2.58 -12.37
CA TYR A 281 30.36 -2.18 -12.91
C TYR A 281 31.01 -3.30 -13.74
N LYS A 282 31.12 -4.51 -13.17
CA LYS A 282 31.62 -5.69 -13.89
C LYS A 282 30.85 -5.90 -15.19
N TYR A 283 29.53 -5.74 -15.13
CA TYR A 283 28.66 -5.87 -16.28
C TYR A 283 28.92 -4.81 -17.37
N ILE A 284 28.96 -3.52 -17.01
CA ILE A 284 29.23 -2.42 -17.95
C ILE A 284 30.56 -2.64 -18.66
N ILE A 285 31.58 -3.12 -17.94
CA ILE A 285 32.88 -3.45 -18.52
C ILE A 285 32.80 -4.61 -19.49
N THR A 286 32.18 -5.73 -19.11
CA THR A 286 32.05 -6.89 -19.99
C THR A 286 31.33 -6.50 -21.28
N LEU A 287 30.28 -5.69 -21.18
CA LEU A 287 29.58 -5.17 -22.35
C LEU A 287 30.47 -4.31 -23.24
N TYR A 288 31.23 -3.39 -22.62
CA TYR A 288 32.09 -2.46 -23.32
C TYR A 288 33.23 -3.20 -24.03
N TYR A 289 33.85 -4.17 -23.36
CA TYR A 289 34.96 -4.95 -23.90
C TYR A 289 34.51 -5.80 -25.09
N ASN A 290 33.42 -6.57 -24.93
CA ASN A 290 32.94 -7.48 -25.97
C ASN A 290 32.42 -6.75 -27.23
N ASN A 291 32.05 -5.47 -27.12
CA ASN A 291 31.53 -4.70 -28.25
C ASN A 291 32.63 -3.87 -28.97
N ASN A 292 33.80 -3.63 -28.36
CA ASN A 292 34.86 -2.80 -28.94
C ASN A 292 36.11 -3.62 -29.28
N ASN A 293 35.98 -4.74 -30.01
CA ASN A 293 37.10 -5.60 -30.43
C ASN A 293 38.24 -4.91 -31.25
N GLY A 294 38.28 -3.58 -31.34
CA GLY A 294 39.38 -2.79 -31.90
C GLY A 294 40.22 -2.12 -30.82
N LEU A 295 41.48 -2.52 -30.70
CA LEU A 295 42.54 -1.93 -29.88
C LEU A 295 42.87 -0.49 -30.32
N ASN A 296 41.99 0.47 -30.06
CA ASN A 296 42.39 1.89 -30.11
C ASN A 296 43.10 2.24 -28.79
N ASN A 297 44.09 3.14 -28.80
CA ASN A 297 44.93 3.48 -27.63
C ASN A 297 44.14 3.91 -26.37
N ASP A 298 42.93 4.45 -26.51
CA ASP A 298 42.06 4.73 -25.36
C ASP A 298 41.69 3.46 -24.57
N THR A 299 41.64 2.30 -25.22
CA THR A 299 41.27 0.98 -24.67
C THR A 299 42.29 0.48 -23.63
N TYR A 300 43.57 0.84 -23.77
CA TYR A 300 44.63 0.44 -22.82
C TYR A 300 44.43 1.06 -21.43
N LYS A 301 44.00 2.33 -21.38
CA LYS A 301 43.68 3.02 -20.12
C LYS A 301 42.51 2.34 -19.38
N TYR A 302 41.53 1.85 -20.13
CA TYR A 302 40.41 1.09 -19.54
C TYR A 302 40.81 -0.31 -19.14
N TYR A 303 41.67 -0.98 -19.91
CA TYR A 303 42.20 -2.30 -19.58
C TYR A 303 42.94 -2.28 -18.23
N ASN A 304 43.77 -1.28 -17.98
CA ASN A 304 44.44 -1.11 -16.68
C ASN A 304 43.44 -0.86 -15.55
N LEU A 305 42.40 -0.05 -15.77
CA LEU A 305 41.33 0.17 -14.77
C LEU A 305 40.51 -1.11 -14.51
N ILE A 306 40.26 -1.93 -15.54
CA ILE A 306 39.60 -3.23 -15.42
C ILE A 306 40.47 -4.19 -14.61
N ILE A 307 41.77 -4.25 -14.90
CA ILE A 307 42.74 -5.07 -14.15
C ILE A 307 42.82 -4.62 -12.69
N GLU A 308 43.00 -3.32 -12.43
CA GLU A 308 43.02 -2.75 -11.08
C GLU A 308 41.75 -3.10 -10.32
N THR A 309 40.60 -3.06 -10.99
CA THR A 309 39.32 -3.35 -10.34
C THR A 309 39.05 -4.84 -10.16
N ASN A 310 39.54 -5.69 -11.06
CA ASN A 310 39.49 -7.15 -10.88
C ASN A 310 40.41 -7.60 -9.74
N LYS A 311 41.48 -6.85 -9.43
CA LYS A 311 42.27 -7.04 -8.20
C LYS A 311 41.50 -6.70 -6.93
N ILE A 312 40.46 -5.85 -7.00
CA ILE A 312 39.50 -5.58 -5.91
C ILE A 312 38.53 -6.77 -5.74
N THR A 313 39.03 -8.01 -5.74
CA THR A 313 38.21 -9.20 -5.48
C THR A 313 37.44 -9.05 -4.15
N SER A 314 36.35 -9.80 -4.04
CA SER A 314 35.40 -9.86 -2.91
C SER A 314 36.00 -10.01 -1.51
N ASN A 315 37.31 -10.23 -1.41
CA ASN A 315 38.06 -10.36 -0.17
C ASN A 315 38.40 -9.01 0.49
N HIS A 316 38.29 -7.88 -0.24
CA HIS A 316 38.57 -6.54 0.30
C HIS A 316 37.43 -5.92 1.10
N PHE A 317 36.20 -6.43 0.94
CA PHE A 317 35.02 -5.88 1.60
C PHE A 317 34.44 -6.87 2.58
N THR A 318 34.18 -6.42 3.80
CA THR A 318 33.45 -7.21 4.77
C THR A 318 32.02 -7.47 4.29
N LYS A 319 31.40 -8.54 4.80
CA LYS A 319 29.99 -8.85 4.52
C LYS A 319 29.06 -7.69 4.89
N ASN A 320 29.42 -6.92 5.92
CA ASN A 320 28.67 -5.72 6.32
C ASN A 320 28.82 -4.62 5.26
N GLN A 321 30.04 -4.29 4.84
CA GLN A 321 30.27 -3.28 3.80
C GLN A 321 29.57 -3.61 2.48
N LEU A 322 29.61 -4.87 2.05
CA LEU A 322 28.91 -5.33 0.85
C LEU A 322 27.38 -5.16 0.94
N ASN A 323 26.82 -5.17 2.15
CA ASN A 323 25.39 -5.05 2.41
C ASN A 323 24.93 -3.63 2.80
N SER A 324 25.86 -2.73 3.12
CA SER A 324 25.62 -1.29 3.33
C SER A 324 25.34 -0.56 2.02
N THR A 325 24.59 0.54 2.08
CA THR A 325 24.45 1.43 0.93
C THR A 325 25.72 2.23 0.72
N ILE A 326 25.95 2.71 -0.51
CA ILE A 326 27.12 3.55 -0.81
C ILE A 326 27.09 4.84 0.02
N ARG A 327 25.92 5.44 0.19
CA ARG A 327 25.70 6.60 1.05
C ARG A 327 26.13 6.29 2.49
N ASP A 328 25.65 5.21 3.09
CA ASP A 328 26.00 4.85 4.47
C ASP A 328 27.50 4.62 4.64
N LEU A 329 28.15 3.96 3.67
CA LEU A 329 29.60 3.73 3.70
C LEU A 329 30.40 5.03 3.68
N ILE A 330 29.98 5.99 2.86
CA ILE A 330 30.66 7.28 2.77
C ILE A 330 30.37 8.14 4.00
N ILE A 331 29.15 8.06 4.56
CA ILE A 331 28.79 8.75 5.81
C ILE A 331 29.60 8.19 6.97
N GLN A 332 29.70 6.86 7.10
CA GLN A 332 30.51 6.19 8.11
C GLN A 332 31.97 6.63 8.04
N HIS A 333 32.55 6.69 6.83
CA HIS A 333 33.90 7.23 6.64
C HIS A 333 34.07 8.64 7.20
N LYS A 334 33.18 9.55 6.81
CA LYS A 334 33.33 10.98 7.15
C LYS A 334 33.05 11.26 8.63
N THR A 335 32.32 10.38 9.32
CA THR A 335 31.94 10.55 10.73
C THR A 335 32.82 9.80 11.73
N GLN A 336 33.55 8.76 11.31
CA GLN A 336 34.42 7.97 12.19
C GLN A 336 35.89 8.37 12.06
N ALA A 337 36.47 8.96 13.10
CA ALA A 337 37.85 9.43 13.11
C ALA A 337 38.91 8.32 13.28
N SER A 338 38.53 7.12 13.74
CA SER A 338 39.49 6.17 14.34
C SER A 338 40.07 5.10 13.42
N ASN A 339 39.65 4.97 12.15
CA ASN A 339 40.19 3.98 11.19
C ASN A 339 40.37 4.59 9.78
N GLN A 340 41.15 5.67 9.65
CA GLN A 340 41.22 6.45 8.40
C GLN A 340 41.84 5.72 7.19
N GLN A 341 42.76 4.76 7.39
CA GLN A 341 43.46 4.10 6.26
C GLN A 341 42.56 3.13 5.48
N ASP A 342 41.89 2.18 6.14
CA ASP A 342 41.04 1.19 5.45
C ASP A 342 39.84 1.84 4.75
N ILE A 343 39.27 2.87 5.36
CA ILE A 343 38.07 3.51 4.82
C ILE A 343 38.45 4.48 3.69
N SER A 344 39.60 5.17 3.75
CA SER A 344 40.08 6.01 2.64
C SER A 344 40.37 5.19 1.39
N HIS A 345 40.91 3.98 1.56
CA HIS A 345 41.04 3.02 0.47
C HIS A 345 39.67 2.66 -0.12
N LEU A 346 38.67 2.30 0.70
CA LEU A 346 37.30 2.02 0.26
C LEU A 346 36.68 3.18 -0.53
N ILE A 347 36.83 4.43 -0.07
CA ILE A 347 36.33 5.59 -0.81
C ILE A 347 37.06 5.77 -2.14
N GLY A 348 38.39 5.59 -2.17
CA GLY A 348 39.16 5.61 -3.41
C GLY A 348 38.66 4.59 -4.42
N LEU A 349 38.33 3.38 -3.97
CA LEU A 349 37.74 2.34 -4.82
C LEU A 349 36.35 2.72 -5.33
N LEU A 350 35.48 3.22 -4.45
CA LEU A 350 34.16 3.75 -4.83
C LEU A 350 34.31 4.83 -5.90
N HIS A 351 35.21 5.80 -5.70
CA HIS A 351 35.48 6.86 -6.65
C HIS A 351 35.90 6.32 -8.03
N ASN A 352 36.76 5.30 -8.04
CA ASN A 352 37.20 4.64 -9.27
C ASN A 352 36.03 3.99 -10.02
N TYR A 353 35.14 3.27 -9.32
CA TYR A 353 33.92 2.73 -9.92
C TYR A 353 33.08 3.83 -10.59
N TYR A 354 32.85 4.95 -9.91
CA TYR A 354 32.11 6.09 -10.47
C TYR A 354 32.79 6.73 -11.67
N LYS A 355 34.11 6.94 -11.57
CA LYS A 355 34.90 7.59 -12.61
C LYS A 355 34.80 6.83 -13.93
N ILE A 356 34.82 5.50 -13.87
CA ILE A 356 34.77 4.63 -15.05
C ILE A 356 33.36 4.62 -15.66
N ILE A 357 32.32 4.43 -14.84
CA ILE A 357 30.93 4.51 -15.30
C ILE A 357 30.68 5.84 -16.01
N PHE A 358 31.17 6.95 -15.42
CA PHE A 358 31.02 8.26 -16.03
C PHE A 358 31.87 8.44 -17.29
N HIS A 359 33.08 7.89 -17.34
CA HIS A 359 33.92 8.00 -18.53
C HIS A 359 33.31 7.26 -19.72
N ILE A 360 32.77 6.06 -19.47
CA ILE A 360 31.98 5.30 -20.46
C ILE A 360 30.75 6.11 -20.85
N SER A 361 30.04 6.71 -19.90
CA SER A 361 28.91 7.66 -20.14
C SER A 361 29.24 8.74 -21.17
N LYS A 362 30.42 9.34 -21.04
CA LYS A 362 30.85 10.44 -21.92
C LYS A 362 31.15 9.98 -23.35
N LYS A 363 31.66 8.75 -23.53
CA LYS A 363 32.05 8.23 -24.86
C LYS A 363 30.84 8.00 -25.78
N TYR A 364 29.73 7.49 -25.25
CA TYR A 364 28.54 7.14 -26.05
C TYR A 364 27.51 8.28 -26.14
N GLN A 365 27.81 9.46 -25.60
CA GLN A 365 26.93 10.61 -25.73
C GLN A 365 27.23 11.39 -27.00
N LYS A 366 26.18 11.71 -27.77
CA LYS A 366 26.28 12.64 -28.92
C LYS A 366 26.88 13.97 -28.44
N LYS A 367 27.82 14.53 -29.22
CA LYS A 367 28.64 15.73 -28.93
C LYS A 367 27.88 16.96 -28.37
N ARG A 368 26.55 17.03 -28.51
CA ARG A 368 25.71 18.18 -28.14
C ARG A 368 25.37 18.31 -26.65
N SER A 369 25.57 17.30 -25.80
CA SER A 369 25.36 17.43 -24.34
C SER A 369 26.63 17.16 -23.56
N LYS A 370 27.30 18.20 -23.04
CA LYS A 370 28.35 18.03 -22.02
C LYS A 370 27.68 17.43 -20.78
N THR A 371 27.94 16.16 -20.49
CA THR A 371 27.52 15.54 -19.24
C THR A 371 28.15 16.30 -18.08
N ARG A 372 27.32 16.92 -17.25
CA ARG A 372 27.76 17.33 -15.92
C ARG A 372 27.79 16.08 -15.05
N LYS A 373 28.80 15.94 -14.21
CA LYS A 373 28.77 14.90 -13.18
C LYS A 373 27.63 15.25 -12.21
N PRO A 374 26.94 14.26 -11.62
CA PRO A 374 25.89 14.56 -10.65
C PRO A 374 26.49 15.30 -9.46
N MET A 375 25.67 16.10 -8.77
CA MET A 375 26.12 16.83 -7.58
C MET A 375 26.67 15.88 -6.52
N ASP A 376 26.03 14.71 -6.37
CA ASP A 376 26.46 13.66 -5.45
C ASP A 376 27.90 13.18 -5.74
N TYR A 377 28.33 13.14 -7.00
CA TYR A 377 29.73 12.80 -7.33
C TYR A 377 30.69 13.84 -6.77
N TYR A 378 30.37 15.13 -6.92
CA TYR A 378 31.24 16.18 -6.40
C TYR A 378 31.26 16.16 -4.88
N TYR A 379 30.08 15.96 -4.32
CA TYR A 379 29.82 15.90 -2.89
C TYR A 379 30.61 14.79 -2.16
N TYR A 380 30.63 13.60 -2.75
CA TYR A 380 31.27 12.45 -2.12
C TYR A 380 32.73 12.25 -2.52
N PHE A 381 33.18 12.76 -3.68
CA PHE A 381 34.49 12.38 -4.24
C PHE A 381 35.36 13.54 -4.81
N LYS A 382 34.94 14.80 -4.73
CA LYS A 382 35.72 15.96 -5.21
C LYS A 382 35.73 17.09 -4.17
N GLU A 383 36.46 18.15 -4.50
CA GLU A 383 36.60 19.38 -3.72
C GLU A 383 35.25 19.93 -3.26
N ILE A 384 35.16 20.11 -1.94
CA ILE A 384 34.00 20.61 -1.20
C ILE A 384 33.62 22.01 -1.69
N ASP A 385 34.61 22.84 -2.06
CA ASP A 385 34.42 24.24 -2.41
C ASP A 385 33.48 24.42 -3.61
N ARG A 386 33.63 23.59 -4.65
CA ARG A 386 32.73 23.65 -5.80
C ARG A 386 31.28 23.31 -5.45
N VAL A 387 31.07 22.42 -4.48
CA VAL A 387 29.72 22.07 -4.01
C VAL A 387 29.20 23.16 -3.09
N LYS A 388 30.04 23.70 -2.22
CA LYS A 388 29.75 24.83 -1.33
C LYS A 388 29.27 26.03 -2.15
N ASP A 389 29.99 26.43 -3.20
CA ASP A 389 29.61 27.54 -4.08
C ASP A 389 28.24 27.32 -4.74
N MET A 390 27.95 26.07 -5.12
CA MET A 390 26.69 25.71 -5.77
C MET A 390 25.51 25.60 -4.80
N LEU A 391 25.76 25.26 -3.54
CA LEU A 391 24.75 25.21 -2.47
C LEU A 391 24.46 26.61 -1.89
N VAL A 392 25.47 27.48 -1.93
CA VAL A 392 25.42 28.86 -1.48
C VAL A 392 24.73 29.76 -2.51
N SER A 393 24.86 29.49 -3.82
CA SER A 393 24.27 30.28 -4.90
C SER A 393 22.82 29.87 -5.28
N GLU A 394 22.00 30.84 -5.72
CA GLU A 394 20.55 30.67 -5.96
C GLU A 394 20.14 29.88 -7.22
N GLY A 395 21.05 29.13 -7.87
CA GLY A 395 20.87 28.79 -9.29
C GLY A 395 20.37 27.40 -9.69
N LYS A 396 20.10 26.44 -8.78
CA LYS A 396 19.94 25.01 -9.18
C LYS A 396 18.90 24.20 -8.40
N THR A 397 18.44 23.13 -9.03
CA THR A 397 17.58 22.08 -8.45
C THR A 397 18.31 21.32 -7.35
N LEU A 398 18.27 21.82 -6.12
CA LEU A 398 18.73 21.13 -4.93
C LEU A 398 17.62 20.25 -4.36
N THR A 399 17.98 19.08 -3.84
CA THR A 399 17.08 18.20 -3.08
C THR A 399 17.34 18.35 -1.58
N LEU A 400 16.31 18.09 -0.77
CA LEU A 400 16.40 18.05 0.69
C LEU A 400 17.56 17.16 1.15
N SER A 401 17.65 15.93 0.64
CA SER A 401 18.67 14.95 1.03
C SER A 401 20.11 15.43 0.74
N MET A 402 20.34 16.12 -0.38
CA MET A 402 21.66 16.62 -0.75
C MET A 402 22.16 17.69 0.23
N VAL A 403 21.29 18.66 0.56
CA VAL A 403 21.63 19.75 1.47
C VAL A 403 21.88 19.23 2.89
N GLN A 404 20.98 18.36 3.35
CA GLN A 404 21.08 17.74 4.67
C GLN A 404 22.34 16.87 4.81
N ASP A 405 22.65 16.04 3.81
CA ASP A 405 23.87 15.25 3.80
C ASP A 405 25.09 16.15 3.82
N PHE A 406 25.15 17.18 2.97
CA PHE A 406 26.29 18.08 2.93
C PHE A 406 26.57 18.70 4.29
N PHE A 407 25.51 19.20 4.92
CA PHE A 407 25.60 19.84 6.21
C PHE A 407 26.02 18.89 7.34
N GLN A 408 25.48 17.67 7.37
CA GLN A 408 25.77 16.72 8.45
C GLN A 408 27.12 16.02 8.29
N VAL A 409 27.43 15.63 7.05
CA VAL A 409 28.46 14.62 6.79
C VAL A 409 29.74 15.27 6.28
N THR A 410 29.65 16.41 5.58
CA THR A 410 30.84 17.05 4.99
C THR A 410 31.38 18.20 5.82
N LEU A 411 30.52 18.87 6.59
CA LEU A 411 30.95 19.89 7.53
C LEU A 411 31.27 19.20 8.87
N SER A 412 32.54 18.85 9.04
CA SER A 412 33.04 17.98 10.11
C SER A 412 32.99 18.63 11.48
N ASN A 413 33.14 19.96 11.54
CA ASN A 413 33.13 20.70 12.79
C ASN A 413 32.05 21.79 12.79
N LYS A 414 31.72 22.25 14.00
CA LYS A 414 30.70 23.27 14.24
C LYS A 414 30.99 24.58 13.51
N GLN A 415 32.25 25.01 13.48
CA GLN A 415 32.65 26.26 12.83
C GLN A 415 32.36 26.25 11.33
N GLN A 416 32.63 25.14 10.63
CA GLN A 416 32.33 24.97 9.22
C GLN A 416 30.82 25.01 8.95
N LYS A 417 30.01 24.45 9.85
CA LYS A 417 28.54 24.51 9.77
C LYS A 417 28.03 25.94 9.93
N ILE A 418 28.56 26.67 10.92
CA ILE A 418 28.25 28.08 11.15
C ILE A 418 28.65 28.92 9.93
N GLU A 419 29.87 28.73 9.42
CA GLU A 419 30.38 29.43 8.25
C GLU A 419 29.51 29.16 7.02
N PHE A 420 29.09 27.91 6.82
CA PHE A 420 28.17 27.55 5.74
C PHE A 420 26.81 28.23 5.88
N ILE A 421 26.21 28.25 7.07
CA ILE A 421 24.95 28.95 7.33
C ILE A 421 25.09 30.45 7.01
N ASN A 422 26.14 31.09 7.54
CA ASN A 422 26.39 32.52 7.35
C ASN A 422 26.64 32.90 5.88
N ASN A 423 27.27 32.00 5.11
CA ASN A 423 27.60 32.25 3.72
C ASN A 423 26.48 31.85 2.75
N THR A 424 25.51 31.02 3.16
CA THR A 424 24.45 30.53 2.27
C THR A 424 23.46 31.63 1.91
N ARG A 425 23.41 31.99 0.62
CA ARG A 425 22.42 32.94 0.09
C ARG A 425 21.18 32.26 -0.50
N SER A 426 21.23 30.94 -0.66
CA SER A 426 20.11 30.15 -1.19
C SER A 426 19.00 29.98 -0.14
N PRO A 427 17.82 30.59 -0.31
CA PRO A 427 16.69 30.41 0.59
C PRO A 427 16.25 28.94 0.65
N LYS A 428 16.34 28.24 -0.49
CA LYS A 428 16.01 26.82 -0.58
C LYS A 428 16.92 25.95 0.29
N SER A 429 18.23 26.20 0.24
CA SER A 429 19.23 25.46 1.03
C SER A 429 19.00 25.68 2.52
N LEU A 430 18.83 26.94 2.95
CA LEU A 430 18.55 27.24 4.36
C LEU A 430 17.23 26.62 4.83
N GLY A 431 16.19 26.61 3.99
CA GLY A 431 14.93 25.95 4.30
C GLY A 431 15.13 24.46 4.58
N TYR A 432 15.86 23.75 3.71
CA TYR A 432 16.14 22.31 3.89
C TYR A 432 16.96 21.94 5.14
N LEU A 433 17.63 22.92 5.77
CA LEU A 433 18.35 22.73 7.02
C LEU A 433 17.48 22.94 8.28
N ALA A 434 16.27 23.49 8.14
CA ALA A 434 15.43 23.89 9.27
C ALA A 434 15.28 22.78 10.31
N ASN A 435 14.77 21.63 9.89
CA ASN A 435 14.57 20.50 10.77
C ASN A 435 15.88 20.01 11.42
N LEU A 436 16.97 19.91 10.65
CA LEU A 436 18.24 19.43 11.19
C LEU A 436 18.83 20.33 12.29
N ILE A 437 18.72 21.64 12.11
CA ILE A 437 19.30 22.62 13.03
C ILE A 437 18.38 22.79 14.25
N LEU A 438 17.07 22.95 14.01
CA LEU A 438 16.10 23.27 15.07
C LEU A 438 15.78 22.06 15.95
N SER A 439 15.78 20.84 15.41
CA SER A 439 15.62 19.62 16.20
C SER A 439 16.88 19.26 16.98
N GLY A 440 18.04 19.86 16.67
CA GLY A 440 19.31 19.65 17.34
C GLY A 440 19.37 20.34 18.71
N ASN A 441 20.39 20.00 19.51
CA ASN A 441 20.63 20.63 20.83
C ASN A 441 21.71 21.72 20.78
N ASP A 442 22.26 22.04 19.61
CA ASP A 442 23.35 23.01 19.48
C ASP A 442 22.79 24.44 19.38
N ILE A 443 22.78 25.15 20.51
CA ILE A 443 22.18 26.49 20.67
C ILE A 443 22.85 27.50 19.73
N GLU A 444 24.18 27.53 19.68
CA GLU A 444 24.92 28.49 18.85
C GLU A 444 24.63 28.29 17.35
N LEU A 445 24.47 27.03 16.92
CA LEU A 445 24.08 26.72 15.55
C LEU A 445 22.69 27.26 15.22
N LYS A 446 21.75 27.17 16.17
CA LYS A 446 20.40 27.76 16.04
C LYS A 446 20.48 29.27 15.98
N ASP A 447 21.27 29.92 16.83
CA ASP A 447 21.41 31.38 16.84
C ASP A 447 21.93 31.91 15.50
N HIS A 448 22.94 31.25 14.94
CA HIS A 448 23.44 31.59 13.60
C HIS A 448 22.39 31.34 12.51
N TYR A 449 21.64 30.25 12.60
CA TYR A 449 20.54 29.98 11.67
C TYR A 449 19.46 31.06 11.76
N GLU A 450 19.00 31.42 12.96
CA GLU A 450 18.03 32.49 13.22
C GLU A 450 18.46 33.84 12.68
N LYS A 451 19.73 34.20 12.86
CA LYS A 451 20.28 35.46 12.33
C LYS A 451 20.18 35.52 10.80
N ASN A 452 20.48 34.41 10.13
CA ASN A 452 20.45 34.31 8.66
C ASN A 452 19.06 34.02 8.10
N LEU A 453 18.08 33.66 8.93
CA LEU A 453 16.69 33.49 8.53
C LEU A 453 16.00 34.82 8.19
N LYS A 454 16.34 35.90 8.91
CA LYS A 454 15.64 37.20 8.84
C LYS A 454 15.41 37.71 7.40
N PRO A 455 16.40 37.69 6.49
CA PRO A 455 16.20 38.15 5.11
C PRO A 455 15.22 37.28 4.30
N PHE A 456 15.04 36.02 4.69
CA PHE A 456 14.27 35.04 3.93
C PHE A 456 12.89 34.73 4.52
N LEU A 457 12.50 35.39 5.61
CA LEU A 457 11.21 35.17 6.28
C LEU A 457 9.99 35.39 5.37
N ASN A 458 10.12 36.19 4.30
CA ASN A 458 9.06 36.40 3.32
C ASN A 458 9.30 35.64 2.00
N CYS A 459 10.36 34.84 1.91
CA CYS A 459 10.71 34.10 0.70
C CYS A 459 9.89 32.81 0.58
N THR A 460 9.08 32.70 -0.47
CA THR A 460 8.24 31.51 -0.73
C THR A 460 9.07 30.23 -0.85
N TYR A 461 10.23 30.26 -1.50
CA TYR A 461 11.10 29.09 -1.64
C TYR A 461 11.68 28.62 -0.31
N PHE A 462 12.09 29.55 0.55
CA PHE A 462 12.54 29.24 1.91
C PHE A 462 11.40 28.57 2.68
N LYS A 463 10.22 29.22 2.72
CA LYS A 463 9.03 28.74 3.43
C LYS A 463 8.67 27.30 3.02
N GLN A 464 8.55 27.05 1.72
CA GLN A 464 8.26 25.73 1.18
C GLN A 464 9.31 24.70 1.64
N SER A 465 10.59 25.01 1.48
CA SER A 465 11.68 24.07 1.78
C SER A 465 11.84 23.82 3.28
N ALA A 466 11.60 24.84 4.12
CA ALA A 466 11.56 24.71 5.56
C ALA A 466 10.48 23.72 5.99
N LEU A 467 9.24 23.95 5.55
CA LEU A 467 8.09 23.09 5.86
C LEU A 467 8.24 21.66 5.31
N GLU A 468 8.78 21.51 4.10
CA GLU A 468 9.11 20.20 3.51
C GLU A 468 10.11 19.39 4.35
N SER A 469 11.01 20.08 5.05
CA SER A 469 12.03 19.43 5.87
C SER A 469 11.52 18.98 7.25
N ILE A 470 10.40 19.54 7.73
CA ILE A 470 9.87 19.27 9.08
C ILE A 470 9.43 17.81 9.19
N SER A 471 10.11 17.09 10.07
CA SER A 471 9.89 15.67 10.33
C SER A 471 9.28 15.38 11.70
N ASP A 472 9.35 16.34 12.62
CA ASP A 472 8.90 16.24 14.01
C ASP A 472 8.07 17.46 14.43
N THR A 473 7.27 17.31 15.50
CA THR A 473 6.37 18.35 15.97
C THR A 473 7.09 19.50 16.67
N LYS A 474 8.25 19.29 17.30
CA LYS A 474 8.99 20.33 18.05
C LYS A 474 9.54 21.39 17.09
N THR A 475 10.08 20.95 15.95
CA THR A 475 10.52 21.86 14.89
C THR A 475 9.35 22.72 14.38
N LEU A 476 8.16 22.13 14.24
CA LEU A 476 6.96 22.88 13.84
C LEU A 476 6.54 23.90 14.90
N ASP A 477 6.50 23.49 16.17
CA ASP A 477 6.15 24.36 17.32
C ASP A 477 7.06 25.59 17.36
N TYR A 478 8.36 25.40 17.14
CA TYR A 478 9.32 26.50 17.06
C TYR A 478 8.93 27.55 16.01
N PHE A 479 8.60 27.14 14.78
CA PHE A 479 8.17 28.09 13.76
C PHE A 479 6.83 28.75 14.15
N PHE A 480 5.94 27.98 14.79
CA PHE A 480 4.61 28.42 15.20
C PHE A 480 4.66 29.51 16.27
N GLU A 481 5.49 29.33 17.29
CA GLU A 481 5.74 30.30 18.36
C GLU A 481 6.30 31.63 17.83
N LYS A 482 7.14 31.57 16.78
CA LYS A 482 7.65 32.75 16.09
C LYS A 482 6.63 33.38 15.12
N ASN A 483 5.43 32.83 15.02
CA ASN A 483 4.36 33.21 14.09
C ASN A 483 4.82 33.25 12.62
N LEU A 484 5.79 32.41 12.26
CA LEU A 484 6.37 32.37 10.91
C LEU A 484 5.55 31.46 10.02
N TYR A 485 4.90 31.99 8.97
CA TYR A 485 4.12 31.17 8.03
C TYR A 485 2.79 30.61 8.59
N PHE A 486 2.31 31.15 9.71
CA PHE A 486 1.08 30.68 10.36
C PHE A 486 -0.02 31.73 10.35
N GLU A 487 -0.17 32.46 9.26
CA GLU A 487 -1.27 33.41 9.07
C GLU A 487 -2.62 32.68 8.88
N ASP A 488 -3.72 33.37 9.20
CA ASP A 488 -5.05 32.85 8.91
C ASP A 488 -5.27 32.75 7.39
N GLY A 489 -5.82 31.64 6.94
CA GLY A 489 -5.99 31.35 5.51
C GLY A 489 -4.71 30.94 4.78
N ASN A 490 -3.67 30.45 5.47
CA ASN A 490 -2.47 29.97 4.80
C ASN A 490 -2.67 28.61 4.10
N GLU A 491 -1.87 28.32 3.07
CA GLU A 491 -1.88 27.06 2.30
C GLU A 491 -0.69 26.15 2.62
N ASN A 492 0.01 26.41 3.72
CA ASN A 492 1.33 25.82 4.00
C ASN A 492 1.27 24.33 4.35
N TRP A 493 0.08 23.81 4.64
CA TRP A 493 -0.16 22.38 4.83
C TRP A 493 0.33 21.53 3.64
N GLN A 494 0.33 22.08 2.42
CA GLN A 494 0.69 21.33 1.20
C GLN A 494 2.16 20.91 1.15
N TYR A 495 3.00 21.58 1.95
CA TYR A 495 4.43 21.34 2.01
C TYR A 495 4.80 20.33 3.11
N ILE A 496 3.88 19.99 4.02
CA ILE A 496 4.15 19.04 5.11
C ILE A 496 3.89 17.61 4.63
N ASN A 497 4.96 16.84 4.46
CA ASN A 497 4.88 15.46 3.99
C ASN A 497 4.54 14.45 5.10
N ASN A 498 4.85 14.77 6.36
CA ASN A 498 4.57 13.89 7.50
C ASN A 498 3.14 14.12 8.01
N LYS A 499 2.31 13.07 7.98
CA LYS A 499 0.91 13.13 8.42
C LYS A 499 0.75 13.46 9.90
N ASP A 500 1.63 12.96 10.76
CA ASP A 500 1.54 13.19 12.20
C ASP A 500 1.86 14.65 12.53
N VAL A 501 2.88 15.21 11.85
CA VAL A 501 3.20 16.64 11.93
C VAL A 501 2.05 17.50 11.41
N LEU A 502 1.40 17.10 10.31
CA LEU A 502 0.26 17.81 9.77
C LEU A 502 -0.95 17.80 10.72
N ILE A 503 -1.23 16.67 11.37
CA ILE A 503 -2.29 16.58 12.39
C ILE A 503 -1.97 17.50 13.58
N HIS A 504 -0.71 17.53 14.01
CA HIS A 504 -0.26 18.46 15.05
C HIS A 504 -0.41 19.92 14.60
N TYR A 505 -0.10 20.22 13.34
CA TYR A 505 -0.30 21.56 12.78
C TYR A 505 -1.77 21.99 12.82
N GLU A 506 -2.70 21.09 12.47
CA GLU A 506 -4.13 21.36 12.60
C GLU A 506 -4.54 21.68 14.06
N MET A 507 -3.93 21.01 15.04
CA MET A 507 -4.17 21.30 16.46
C MET A 507 -3.72 22.73 16.83
N LEU A 508 -2.52 23.14 16.38
CA LEU A 508 -2.00 24.49 16.62
C LEU A 508 -2.87 25.58 15.95
N MET A 509 -3.31 25.34 14.71
CA MET A 509 -4.22 26.26 14.01
C MET A 509 -5.57 26.37 14.74
N LYS A 510 -6.12 25.24 15.21
CA LYS A 510 -7.35 25.23 16.00
C LYS A 510 -7.20 26.01 17.31
N GLN A 511 -6.11 25.80 18.04
CA GLN A 511 -5.83 26.48 19.32
C GLN A 511 -5.70 27.99 19.15
N SER A 512 -5.10 28.43 18.04
CA SER A 512 -4.95 29.84 17.69
C SER A 512 -6.15 30.45 16.97
N SER A 513 -7.25 29.69 16.80
CA SER A 513 -8.44 30.12 16.05
C SER A 513 -8.16 30.55 14.60
N LYS A 514 -7.10 30.00 13.99
CA LYS A 514 -6.72 30.22 12.59
C LYS A 514 -7.16 29.05 11.73
N LYS A 515 -7.26 29.30 10.42
CA LYS A 515 -7.70 28.35 9.41
C LYS A 515 -6.69 28.16 8.30
N PHE A 516 -6.69 26.99 7.71
CA PHE A 516 -6.01 26.70 6.46
C PHE A 516 -6.88 27.08 5.28
N ARG A 517 -6.28 27.67 4.25
CA ARG A 517 -6.88 27.74 2.93
C ARG A 517 -6.65 26.45 2.16
N ILE A 518 -7.74 25.88 1.66
CA ILE A 518 -7.65 24.73 0.76
C ILE A 518 -7.43 25.21 -0.67
N VAL A 519 -6.23 24.95 -1.19
CA VAL A 519 -5.87 25.09 -2.61
C VAL A 519 -5.60 23.72 -3.23
N TYR A 520 -5.68 23.64 -4.55
CA TYR A 520 -5.29 22.44 -5.28
C TYR A 520 -3.79 22.15 -5.09
N SER A 521 -3.44 20.89 -4.88
CA SER A 521 -2.05 20.44 -4.77
C SER A 521 -1.79 19.29 -5.73
N ASP A 522 -0.65 19.33 -6.41
CA ASP A 522 -0.17 18.27 -7.31
C ASP A 522 0.10 16.96 -6.56
N ASN A 523 0.37 17.03 -5.25
CA ASN A 523 0.46 15.85 -4.41
C ASN A 523 -0.94 15.33 -4.06
N LEU A 524 -1.54 14.57 -4.97
CA LEU A 524 -2.90 14.04 -4.85
C LEU A 524 -3.14 13.28 -3.54
N ASN A 525 -2.15 12.58 -3.01
CA ASN A 525 -2.30 11.84 -1.74
C ASN A 525 -2.51 12.78 -0.55
N ILE A 526 -1.72 13.85 -0.47
CA ILE A 526 -1.86 14.87 0.58
C ILE A 526 -3.13 15.70 0.32
N TYR A 527 -3.40 16.07 -0.93
CA TYR A 527 -4.59 16.83 -1.30
C TYR A 527 -5.88 16.11 -0.90
N MET A 528 -5.99 14.82 -1.23
CA MET A 528 -7.16 14.01 -0.87
C MET A 528 -7.28 13.81 0.64
N PHE A 529 -6.15 13.66 1.35
CA PHE A 529 -6.15 13.63 2.81
C PHE A 529 -6.68 14.94 3.39
N ILE A 530 -6.24 16.08 2.86
CA ILE A 530 -6.63 17.40 3.33
C ILE A 530 -8.08 17.74 3.01
N LEU A 531 -8.58 17.43 1.81
CA LEU A 531 -10.00 17.59 1.50
C LEU A 531 -10.87 16.79 2.46
N TYR A 532 -10.44 15.58 2.81
CA TYR A 532 -11.11 14.75 3.81
C TYR A 532 -11.10 15.40 5.20
N ARG A 533 -9.94 15.91 5.64
CA ARG A 533 -9.82 16.64 6.92
C ARG A 533 -10.67 17.92 6.92
N ALA A 534 -10.72 18.66 5.82
CA ALA A 534 -11.52 19.87 5.66
C ALA A 534 -13.03 19.64 5.82
N LEU A 535 -13.53 18.49 5.37
CA LEU A 535 -14.91 18.09 5.59
C LEU A 535 -15.20 17.72 7.05
N LEU A 536 -14.24 17.11 7.75
CA LEU A 536 -14.42 16.68 9.14
C LEU A 536 -14.20 17.82 10.15
N TYR A 537 -13.34 18.79 9.81
CA TYR A 537 -12.95 19.89 10.70
C TYR A 537 -13.14 21.25 10.01
N PRO A 538 -14.36 21.60 9.56
CA PRO A 538 -14.60 22.86 8.85
C PRO A 538 -14.27 24.12 9.68
N SER A 539 -14.07 23.99 10.99
CA SER A 539 -13.57 25.07 11.84
C SER A 539 -12.09 25.40 11.60
N ILE A 540 -11.30 24.47 11.07
CA ILE A 540 -9.84 24.60 10.84
C ILE A 540 -9.54 24.89 9.36
N TYR A 541 -10.52 24.76 8.47
CA TYR A 541 -10.32 24.91 7.04
C TYR A 541 -11.26 25.98 6.46
N LYS A 542 -10.78 26.66 5.44
CA LYS A 542 -11.48 27.68 4.67
C LYS A 542 -11.29 27.37 3.19
N PHE A 543 -12.34 27.60 2.43
CA PHE A 543 -12.29 27.61 0.98
C PHE A 543 -12.52 29.05 0.52
N ASP A 544 -11.60 29.61 -0.24
CA ASP A 544 -11.67 31.00 -0.70
C ASP A 544 -12.64 31.17 -1.86
N ASN A 545 -12.69 30.22 -2.79
CA ASN A 545 -13.58 30.26 -3.94
C ASN A 545 -13.89 28.85 -4.47
N CYS A 546 -15.13 28.61 -4.88
CA CYS A 546 -15.51 27.40 -5.62
C CYS A 546 -14.73 27.26 -6.94
N ASN A 547 -14.24 28.36 -7.53
CA ASN A 547 -13.52 28.37 -8.79
C ASN A 547 -12.23 27.53 -8.78
N ASP A 548 -11.51 27.47 -7.66
CA ASP A 548 -10.30 26.65 -7.55
C ASP A 548 -10.61 25.15 -7.59
N LEU A 549 -11.85 24.79 -7.24
CA LEU A 549 -12.39 23.45 -7.31
C LEU A 549 -13.11 23.18 -8.65
N LYS A 550 -13.43 24.22 -9.44
CA LYS A 550 -14.10 24.08 -10.76
C LYS A 550 -13.22 23.41 -11.80
N ARG A 551 -11.90 23.60 -11.78
CA ARG A 551 -10.99 22.94 -12.74
C ARG A 551 -11.11 21.41 -12.69
N ASN A 552 -11.62 20.87 -11.59
CA ASN A 552 -11.75 19.43 -11.34
C ASN A 552 -13.20 18.98 -11.08
N SER A 553 -14.20 19.84 -11.25
CA SER A 553 -15.61 19.46 -11.05
C SER A 553 -16.53 20.02 -12.13
N SER A 554 -17.38 19.16 -12.68
CA SER A 554 -18.30 19.47 -13.80
C SER A 554 -19.58 20.21 -13.39
N LEU A 555 -19.75 20.54 -12.11
CA LEU A 555 -21.00 21.11 -11.59
C LEU A 555 -20.89 22.64 -11.41
N PRO A 556 -21.97 23.41 -11.68
CA PRO A 556 -22.05 24.81 -11.30
C PRO A 556 -22.20 24.90 -9.77
N VAL A 557 -21.24 25.54 -9.07
CA VAL A 557 -21.20 25.50 -7.60
C VAL A 557 -21.30 26.87 -6.93
N THR A 558 -22.12 26.92 -5.88
CA THR A 558 -22.27 28.04 -4.92
C THR A 558 -21.67 27.74 -3.54
N ASN A 559 -21.26 26.49 -3.22
CA ASN A 559 -20.66 26.12 -1.93
C ASN A 559 -19.40 25.22 -2.09
N PRO A 560 -18.23 25.64 -1.60
CA PRO A 560 -16.96 24.96 -1.86
C PRO A 560 -16.76 23.66 -1.07
N TYR A 561 -17.45 23.46 0.05
CA TYR A 561 -17.44 22.17 0.75
C TYR A 561 -18.17 21.09 -0.07
N LEU A 562 -19.21 21.49 -0.80
CA LEU A 562 -19.86 20.61 -1.78
C LEU A 562 -18.92 20.29 -2.93
N SER A 563 -18.19 21.28 -3.44
CA SER A 563 -17.18 21.04 -4.47
C SER A 563 -16.07 20.11 -3.99
N ALA A 564 -15.59 20.26 -2.76
CA ALA A 564 -14.56 19.40 -2.16
C ALA A 564 -15.07 17.96 -1.99
N LEU A 565 -16.28 17.81 -1.47
CA LEU A 565 -16.96 16.53 -1.38
C LEU A 565 -17.17 15.94 -2.78
N ASN A 566 -17.56 16.75 -3.76
CA ASN A 566 -17.73 16.34 -5.15
C ASN A 566 -16.43 15.94 -5.79
N ILE A 567 -15.31 16.61 -5.55
CA ILE A 567 -13.99 16.17 -6.03
C ILE A 567 -13.61 14.85 -5.36
N ILE A 568 -13.87 14.70 -4.05
CA ILE A 568 -13.62 13.42 -3.37
C ILE A 568 -14.49 12.32 -3.97
N ILE A 569 -15.76 12.60 -4.24
CA ILE A 569 -16.71 11.67 -4.83
C ILE A 569 -16.37 11.40 -6.28
N GLN A 570 -16.10 12.42 -7.10
CA GLN A 570 -15.80 12.36 -8.53
C GLN A 570 -14.45 11.73 -8.76
N LYS A 571 -13.38 12.07 -8.03
CA LYS A 571 -12.12 11.31 -8.12
C LYS A 571 -12.31 9.88 -7.65
N LYS A 572 -13.15 9.64 -6.63
CA LYS A 572 -13.55 8.26 -6.30
C LYS A 572 -14.43 7.65 -7.38
N HIS A 573 -15.23 8.43 -8.10
CA HIS A 573 -16.16 8.00 -9.15
C HIS A 573 -15.41 7.71 -10.44
N ASP A 574 -14.41 8.50 -10.82
CA ASP A 574 -13.41 8.22 -11.84
C ASP A 574 -12.61 6.97 -11.46
N ILE A 575 -12.40 6.71 -10.16
CA ILE A 575 -11.91 5.41 -9.64
C ILE A 575 -12.99 4.31 -9.69
N PHE A 576 -14.29 4.63 -9.66
CA PHE A 576 -15.42 3.68 -9.71
C PHE A 576 -15.94 3.40 -11.13
N GLU A 577 -15.79 4.31 -12.09
CA GLU A 577 -16.31 4.32 -13.47
C GLU A 577 -15.22 4.16 -14.51
N ASN A 578 -13.94 4.41 -14.19
CA ASN A 578 -12.90 3.67 -14.92
C ASN A 578 -13.23 2.19 -14.71
N LYS A 579 -13.57 1.51 -15.81
CA LYS A 579 -13.92 0.08 -15.91
C LYS A 579 -12.88 -0.89 -15.29
N TYR A 580 -11.86 -0.37 -14.61
CA TYR A 580 -10.67 -1.03 -14.15
C TYR A 580 -10.45 -1.05 -12.62
N TYR A 581 -11.34 -0.51 -11.78
CA TYR A 581 -11.19 -0.60 -10.31
C TYR A 581 -12.47 -1.00 -9.54
N HIS A 582 -12.27 -1.74 -8.44
CA HIS A 582 -13.16 -2.81 -7.94
C HIS A 582 -14.17 -2.48 -6.83
N LYS A 583 -15.22 -3.31 -6.79
CA LYS A 583 -16.35 -3.41 -5.85
C LYS A 583 -16.04 -3.54 -4.35
N ASN A 584 -14.80 -3.86 -3.91
CA ASN A 584 -14.52 -4.12 -2.48
C ASN A 584 -13.89 -2.95 -1.72
N ASN A 585 -13.70 -1.78 -2.35
CA ASN A 585 -13.25 -0.59 -1.62
C ASN A 585 -14.35 0.07 -0.78
N PHE A 586 -15.56 -0.51 -0.70
CA PHE A 586 -16.73 0.10 -0.04
C PHE A 586 -16.55 0.44 1.44
N LEU A 587 -15.68 -0.23 2.21
CA LEU A 587 -15.52 0.06 3.64
C LEU A 587 -15.01 1.48 3.94
N LYS A 588 -14.14 2.06 3.10
CA LYS A 588 -13.58 3.41 3.33
C LYS A 588 -14.53 4.55 2.92
N PRO A 589 -15.22 4.50 1.76
CA PRO A 589 -16.30 5.41 1.42
C PRO A 589 -17.46 5.30 2.41
N THR A 590 -17.81 4.10 2.88
CA THR A 590 -18.87 3.91 3.90
C THR A 590 -18.49 4.59 5.21
N GLN A 591 -17.24 4.46 5.67
CA GLN A 591 -16.75 5.19 6.86
C GLN A 591 -16.71 6.70 6.65
N LEU A 592 -16.26 7.18 5.48
CA LEU A 592 -16.23 8.60 5.18
C LEU A 592 -17.64 9.19 5.10
N ILE A 593 -18.53 8.56 4.32
CA ILE A 593 -19.92 9.00 4.18
C ILE A 593 -20.63 8.89 5.53
N TYR A 594 -20.33 7.87 6.33
CA TYR A 594 -20.80 7.76 7.72
C TYR A 594 -20.33 8.94 8.57
N GLN A 595 -19.02 9.23 8.61
CA GLN A 595 -18.45 10.33 9.39
C GLN A 595 -18.94 11.72 8.92
N ILE A 596 -19.09 11.91 7.60
CA ILE A 596 -19.75 13.08 7.00
C ILE A 596 -21.20 13.15 7.48
N SER A 597 -21.95 12.05 7.40
CA SER A 597 -23.36 12.01 7.78
C SER A 597 -23.59 12.19 9.28
N THR A 598 -22.60 11.86 10.13
CA THR A 598 -22.67 12.13 11.58
C THR A 598 -22.23 13.54 11.93
N ASN A 599 -21.30 14.14 11.19
CA ASN A 599 -20.63 15.39 11.60
C ASN A 599 -21.08 16.64 10.82
N ILE A 600 -21.79 16.49 9.70
CA ILE A 600 -22.24 17.61 8.88
C ILE A 600 -23.61 18.13 9.35
N SER A 601 -23.74 19.47 9.39
CA SER A 601 -24.98 20.18 9.69
C SER A 601 -26.09 19.86 8.69
N LYS A 602 -27.36 19.98 9.13
CA LYS A 602 -28.53 19.75 8.27
C LYS A 602 -28.48 20.57 6.99
N ASP A 603 -28.08 21.84 7.06
CA ASP A 603 -28.06 22.75 5.91
C ASP A 603 -26.99 22.40 4.88
N LEU A 604 -25.80 21.98 5.32
CA LEU A 604 -24.76 21.56 4.39
C LEU A 604 -25.17 20.24 3.70
N PHE A 605 -25.80 19.32 4.43
CA PHE A 605 -26.36 18.10 3.86
C PHE A 605 -27.45 18.39 2.81
N TYR A 606 -28.34 19.33 3.11
CA TYR A 606 -29.38 19.79 2.20
C TYR A 606 -28.79 20.31 0.89
N ASN A 607 -27.74 21.11 0.99
CA ASN A 607 -27.07 21.66 -0.18
C ASN A 607 -26.35 20.57 -1.01
N ILE A 608 -25.83 19.49 -0.39
CA ILE A 608 -25.27 18.32 -1.11
C ILE A 608 -26.36 17.68 -1.97
N ILE A 609 -27.51 17.37 -1.37
CA ILE A 609 -28.64 16.76 -2.07
C ILE A 609 -29.16 17.64 -3.21
N LYS A 610 -29.27 18.95 -2.99
CA LYS A 610 -29.78 19.87 -4.01
C LYS A 610 -28.84 20.03 -5.22
N SER A 611 -27.56 19.70 -5.07
CA SER A 611 -26.54 19.91 -6.10
C SER A 611 -26.56 18.91 -7.26
N ARG A 612 -27.45 17.90 -7.26
CA ARG A 612 -27.71 17.00 -8.40
C ARG A 612 -26.48 16.28 -8.95
N ILE A 613 -25.58 15.86 -8.05
CA ILE A 613 -24.27 15.26 -8.39
C ILE A 613 -24.44 13.99 -9.20
N SER A 614 -25.21 13.04 -8.67
CA SER A 614 -25.74 11.90 -9.40
C SER A 614 -26.90 11.31 -8.60
N ARG A 615 -27.93 10.81 -9.29
CA ARG A 615 -29.11 10.22 -8.64
C ARG A 615 -28.76 9.08 -7.69
N ASN A 616 -27.76 8.26 -8.04
CA ASN A 616 -27.30 7.13 -7.23
C ASN A 616 -26.56 7.61 -5.96
N PHE A 617 -25.75 8.67 -6.07
CA PHE A 617 -25.01 9.20 -4.94
C PHE A 617 -25.94 9.85 -3.90
N GLU A 618 -26.93 10.62 -4.35
CA GLU A 618 -27.96 11.21 -3.48
C GLU A 618 -28.70 10.14 -2.68
N PHE A 619 -29.03 9.02 -3.32
CA PHE A 619 -29.69 7.92 -2.62
C PHE A 619 -28.79 7.27 -1.58
N ILE A 620 -27.55 6.94 -1.95
CA ILE A 620 -26.57 6.36 -1.04
C ILE A 620 -26.46 7.25 0.20
N LEU A 621 -26.34 8.56 0.01
CA LEU A 621 -26.23 9.55 1.09
C LEU A 621 -27.48 9.57 1.98
N ILE A 622 -28.68 9.53 1.40
CA ILE A 622 -29.94 9.41 2.16
C ILE A 622 -29.97 8.11 2.96
N LEU A 623 -29.60 6.96 2.36
CA LEU A 623 -29.52 5.68 3.06
C LEU A 623 -28.53 5.72 4.22
N PHE A 624 -27.47 6.51 4.14
CA PHE A 624 -26.56 6.74 5.26
C PHE A 624 -27.20 7.55 6.40
N LEU A 625 -28.09 8.52 6.13
CA LEU A 625 -28.86 9.15 7.21
C LEU A 625 -29.72 8.13 7.96
N PHE A 626 -30.38 7.24 7.21
CA PHE A 626 -31.14 6.13 7.79
C PHE A 626 -30.24 5.20 8.62
N TYR A 627 -29.03 4.90 8.13
CA TYR A 627 -28.05 4.10 8.85
C TYR A 627 -27.57 4.79 10.16
N CYS A 628 -27.32 6.09 10.13
CA CYS A 628 -26.90 6.91 11.28
C CYS A 628 -28.04 7.26 12.24
N GLY A 629 -29.26 6.78 12.03
CA GLY A 629 -30.41 7.06 12.89
C GLY A 629 -31.08 8.43 12.68
N ARG A 630 -30.60 9.24 11.71
CA ARG A 630 -31.20 10.54 11.30
C ARG A 630 -32.42 10.33 10.40
N ILE A 631 -33.37 9.51 10.86
CA ILE A 631 -34.52 9.02 10.08
C ILE A 631 -35.42 10.16 9.61
N LYS A 632 -35.71 11.15 10.47
CA LYS A 632 -36.60 12.27 10.16
C LYS A 632 -36.06 13.05 8.95
N GLU A 633 -34.78 13.36 8.99
CA GLU A 633 -34.09 14.07 7.91
C GLU A 633 -34.07 13.23 6.63
N GLY A 634 -33.74 11.93 6.71
CA GLY A 634 -33.78 11.03 5.56
C GLY A 634 -35.15 11.01 4.87
N ILE A 635 -36.26 11.06 5.63
CA ILE A 635 -37.61 11.16 5.08
C ILE A 635 -37.87 12.53 4.45
N GLU A 636 -37.56 13.63 5.16
CA GLU A 636 -37.71 15.00 4.65
C GLU A 636 -37.00 15.17 3.30
N TYR A 637 -35.85 14.54 3.13
CA TYR A 637 -35.13 14.54 1.85
C TYR A 637 -35.79 13.68 0.78
N LEU A 638 -36.22 12.46 1.11
CA LEU A 638 -36.94 11.61 0.15
C LEU A 638 -38.22 12.29 -0.36
N GLU A 639 -38.89 13.11 0.45
CA GLU A 639 -40.11 13.83 0.06
C GLU A 639 -39.87 14.90 -1.01
N GLN A 640 -38.66 15.44 -1.12
CA GLN A 640 -38.32 16.51 -2.06
C GLN A 640 -37.99 16.00 -3.48
N PHE A 641 -37.86 14.69 -3.67
CA PHE A 641 -37.56 14.12 -4.98
C PHE A 641 -38.82 13.86 -5.80
N PRO A 642 -38.94 14.44 -7.02
CA PRO A 642 -40.14 14.31 -7.86
C PRO A 642 -40.26 12.95 -8.56
N THR A 643 -39.16 12.20 -8.70
CA THR A 643 -39.14 10.86 -9.29
C THR A 643 -38.49 9.88 -8.33
N TYR A 644 -39.26 8.91 -7.86
CA TYR A 644 -38.77 7.84 -6.99
C TYR A 644 -38.05 6.77 -7.83
N TRP A 645 -36.96 6.24 -7.30
CA TRP A 645 -35.98 5.44 -8.05
C TRP A 645 -36.39 3.98 -8.24
N ASP A 646 -36.05 3.35 -9.36
CA ASP A 646 -36.07 1.89 -9.47
C ASP A 646 -34.72 1.32 -9.02
N ILE A 647 -34.68 0.84 -7.78
CA ILE A 647 -33.48 0.25 -7.21
C ILE A 647 -33.26 -1.13 -7.86
N LYS A 648 -32.27 -1.23 -8.75
CA LYS A 648 -31.94 -2.52 -9.39
C LYS A 648 -31.38 -3.51 -8.36
N PHE A 649 -31.78 -4.77 -8.47
CA PHE A 649 -31.20 -5.85 -7.67
C PHE A 649 -29.68 -5.91 -7.90
N PHE A 650 -28.90 -6.13 -6.83
CA PHE A 650 -27.42 -6.11 -6.84
C PHE A 650 -26.74 -4.77 -7.15
N SER A 651 -27.51 -3.67 -7.19
CA SER A 651 -26.94 -2.34 -7.22
C SER A 651 -26.29 -1.97 -5.88
N GLN A 652 -25.50 -0.90 -5.86
CA GLN A 652 -24.76 -0.47 -4.66
C GLN A 652 -25.71 -0.09 -3.51
N GLU A 653 -26.84 0.48 -3.86
CA GLU A 653 -27.97 0.85 -3.01
C GLU A 653 -28.54 -0.36 -2.25
N TYR A 654 -28.67 -1.51 -2.93
CA TYR A 654 -29.18 -2.75 -2.33
C TYR A 654 -28.31 -3.24 -1.16
N ASN A 655 -26.98 -3.09 -1.26
CA ASN A 655 -26.07 -3.50 -0.19
C ASN A 655 -26.19 -2.63 1.06
N ILE A 656 -26.43 -1.32 0.89
CA ILE A 656 -26.62 -0.40 2.03
C ILE A 656 -27.97 -0.67 2.70
N LEU A 657 -29.03 -0.91 1.91
CA LEU A 657 -30.32 -1.34 2.43
C LEU A 657 -30.21 -2.62 3.27
N ALA A 658 -29.36 -3.55 2.86
CA ALA A 658 -29.08 -4.79 3.58
C ALA A 658 -28.33 -4.60 4.90
N ILE A 659 -27.84 -3.42 5.25
CA ILE A 659 -27.21 -3.12 6.56
C ILE A 659 -28.00 -2.12 7.41
N LEU A 660 -29.14 -1.62 6.92
CA LEU A 660 -29.96 -0.66 7.68
C LEU A 660 -30.47 -1.24 9.02
N PRO A 661 -30.48 -0.43 10.10
CA PRO A 661 -31.16 -0.75 11.34
C PRO A 661 -32.66 -0.99 11.14
N ILE A 662 -33.26 -1.81 12.00
CA ILE A 662 -34.67 -2.24 11.87
C ILE A 662 -35.66 -1.08 11.83
N LYS A 663 -35.49 -0.07 12.69
CA LYS A 663 -36.36 1.12 12.76
C LYS A 663 -36.28 1.97 11.49
N SER A 664 -35.08 2.06 10.91
CA SER A 664 -34.83 2.81 9.68
C SER A 664 -35.44 2.10 8.48
N LEU A 665 -35.25 0.79 8.37
CA LEU A 665 -35.85 -0.02 7.31
C LEU A 665 -37.38 -0.03 7.40
N GLU A 666 -37.95 -0.12 8.60
CA GLU A 666 -39.40 0.00 8.83
C GLU A 666 -39.96 1.32 8.28
N LYS A 667 -39.31 2.44 8.62
CA LYS A 667 -39.76 3.78 8.21
C LYS A 667 -39.63 3.98 6.69
N LEU A 668 -38.59 3.45 6.08
CA LEU A 668 -38.38 3.48 4.64
C LEU A 668 -39.46 2.65 3.89
N ILE A 669 -39.79 1.46 4.40
CA ILE A 669 -40.87 0.62 3.86
C ILE A 669 -42.21 1.37 3.93
N ILE A 670 -42.53 1.97 5.08
CA ILE A 670 -43.76 2.76 5.25
C ILE A 670 -43.79 3.96 4.30
N PHE A 671 -42.65 4.64 4.12
CA PHE A 671 -42.53 5.77 3.21
C PHE A 671 -42.88 5.36 1.77
N PHE A 672 -42.22 4.34 1.22
CA PHE A 672 -42.46 3.91 -0.16
C PHE A 672 -43.85 3.29 -0.36
N LEU A 673 -44.40 2.65 0.67
CA LEU A 673 -45.78 2.19 0.67
C LEU A 673 -46.77 3.36 0.50
N LYS A 674 -46.60 4.44 1.26
CA LYS A 674 -47.45 5.65 1.16
C LYS A 674 -47.33 6.36 -0.19
N LYS A 675 -46.20 6.21 -0.88
CA LYS A 675 -45.93 6.83 -2.18
C LYS A 675 -46.29 5.93 -3.38
N ASN A 676 -46.93 4.77 -3.15
CA ASN A 676 -47.29 3.78 -4.17
C ASN A 676 -46.09 3.31 -5.02
N GLN A 677 -44.89 3.25 -4.43
CA GLN A 677 -43.66 2.81 -5.13
C GLN A 677 -43.44 1.30 -4.92
N VAL A 678 -44.19 0.51 -5.71
CA VAL A 678 -44.30 -0.95 -5.54
C VAL A 678 -42.96 -1.67 -5.69
N SER A 679 -42.10 -1.26 -6.65
CA SER A 679 -40.79 -1.88 -6.87
C SER A 679 -39.88 -1.75 -5.64
N ASN A 680 -39.78 -0.54 -5.07
CA ASN A 680 -38.99 -0.26 -3.87
C ASN A 680 -39.56 -0.91 -2.63
N PHE A 681 -40.88 -0.87 -2.46
CA PHE A 681 -41.56 -1.57 -1.37
C PHE A 681 -41.22 -3.06 -1.40
N ASN A 682 -41.33 -3.72 -2.57
CA ASN A 682 -41.02 -5.13 -2.75
C ASN A 682 -39.54 -5.45 -2.48
N LEU A 683 -38.62 -4.56 -2.87
CA LEU A 683 -37.20 -4.76 -2.59
C LEU A 683 -36.90 -4.70 -1.09
N LEU A 684 -37.42 -3.69 -0.40
CA LEU A 684 -37.14 -3.46 1.02
C LEU A 684 -37.78 -4.51 1.91
N THR A 685 -38.97 -4.98 1.54
CA THR A 685 -39.64 -6.09 2.21
C THR A 685 -38.87 -7.40 2.01
N LYS A 686 -38.32 -7.68 0.83
CA LYS A 686 -37.40 -8.83 0.63
C LYS A 686 -36.18 -8.74 1.54
N ILE A 687 -35.60 -7.55 1.71
CA ILE A 687 -34.48 -7.33 2.64
C ILE A 687 -34.90 -7.56 4.09
N ALA A 688 -36.06 -7.05 4.51
CA ALA A 688 -36.61 -7.29 5.84
C ALA A 688 -36.87 -8.79 6.11
N ALA A 689 -37.37 -9.51 5.10
CA ALA A 689 -37.60 -10.96 5.15
C ALA A 689 -36.28 -11.72 5.31
N LYS A 690 -35.28 -11.40 4.48
CA LYS A 690 -33.92 -11.95 4.57
C LYS A 690 -33.29 -11.75 5.95
N LYS A 691 -33.62 -10.64 6.63
CA LYS A 691 -33.08 -10.30 7.95
C LYS A 691 -33.84 -10.90 9.14
N GLY A 692 -34.98 -11.56 8.95
CA GLY A 692 -35.77 -12.05 10.08
C GLY A 692 -36.61 -10.98 10.78
N TYR A 693 -36.84 -9.82 10.16
CA TYR A 693 -37.49 -8.67 10.83
C TYR A 693 -39.02 -8.78 10.87
N LEU A 694 -39.52 -9.82 11.54
CA LEU A 694 -40.95 -10.15 11.68
C LEU A 694 -41.80 -8.96 12.17
N GLN A 695 -41.27 -8.13 13.07
CA GLN A 695 -41.98 -6.97 13.61
C GLN A 695 -42.36 -5.92 12.55
N ILE A 696 -41.54 -5.76 11.51
CA ILE A 696 -41.85 -4.86 10.39
C ILE A 696 -43.11 -5.35 9.69
N PHE A 697 -43.17 -6.65 9.39
CA PHE A 697 -44.34 -7.25 8.76
C PHE A 697 -45.57 -7.12 9.65
N LYS A 698 -45.51 -7.53 10.92
CA LYS A 698 -46.63 -7.36 11.86
C LYS A 698 -47.18 -5.94 11.87
N LYS A 699 -46.30 -4.93 11.90
CA LYS A 699 -46.69 -3.52 11.96
C LYS A 699 -47.21 -2.98 10.63
N VAL A 700 -46.59 -3.36 9.51
CA VAL A 700 -47.03 -2.95 8.18
C VAL A 700 -48.39 -3.58 7.86
N PHE A 701 -48.55 -4.89 8.09
CA PHE A 701 -49.80 -5.62 7.86
C PHE A 701 -50.94 -5.17 8.78
N SER A 702 -50.69 -4.98 10.09
CA SER A 702 -51.74 -4.50 11.01
C SER A 702 -52.19 -3.06 10.74
N LYS A 703 -51.27 -2.17 10.38
CA LYS A 703 -51.57 -0.74 10.23
C LYS A 703 -52.04 -0.35 8.83
N TYR A 704 -51.52 -1.01 7.80
CA TYR A 704 -51.80 -0.70 6.40
C TYR A 704 -52.56 -1.82 5.70
N GLY A 705 -53.32 -2.64 6.45
CA GLY A 705 -54.16 -3.75 5.99
C GLY A 705 -55.21 -3.40 4.91
N ILE A 706 -55.13 -2.21 4.33
CA ILE A 706 -55.93 -1.65 3.25
C ILE A 706 -55.30 -1.93 1.86
N PHE A 707 -53.99 -2.18 1.74
CA PHE A 707 -53.38 -2.63 0.46
C PHE A 707 -53.68 -4.11 0.11
N LEU A 708 -54.51 -4.77 0.91
CA LEU A 708 -54.70 -6.23 0.91
C LEU A 708 -56.19 -6.64 0.88
N ARG A 709 -57.12 -5.68 0.77
CA ARG A 709 -58.57 -5.94 0.75
C ARG A 709 -59.18 -6.01 -0.66
N ASP A 710 -58.42 -5.73 -1.73
CA ASP A 710 -58.82 -6.13 -3.08
C ASP A 710 -58.50 -7.63 -3.27
N GLU A 711 -59.28 -8.47 -2.59
CA GLU A 711 -59.15 -9.94 -2.58
C GLU A 711 -59.27 -10.58 -3.99
N ASN A 712 -59.73 -9.80 -4.98
CA ASN A 712 -59.96 -10.24 -6.36
C ASN A 712 -58.83 -9.91 -7.35
N THR A 713 -57.72 -9.31 -6.92
CA THR A 713 -56.60 -9.08 -7.85
C THR A 713 -55.59 -10.23 -7.76
N SER A 714 -55.38 -10.96 -8.85
CA SER A 714 -54.30 -11.97 -8.99
C SER A 714 -52.94 -11.45 -8.50
N GLN A 715 -52.71 -10.15 -8.67
CA GLN A 715 -51.54 -9.42 -8.20
C GLN A 715 -51.32 -9.50 -6.67
N TYR A 716 -52.38 -9.62 -5.86
CA TYR A 716 -52.26 -9.79 -4.41
C TYR A 716 -51.64 -11.14 -4.04
N ARG A 717 -52.19 -12.22 -4.59
CA ARG A 717 -51.69 -13.59 -4.37
C ARG A 717 -50.24 -13.71 -4.85
N ASP A 718 -49.92 -13.13 -5.99
CA ASP A 718 -48.56 -13.11 -6.51
C ASP A 718 -47.58 -12.39 -5.57
N ARG A 719 -48.00 -11.24 -4.99
CA ARG A 719 -47.15 -10.46 -4.06
C ARG A 719 -46.91 -11.19 -2.75
N VAL A 720 -47.95 -11.81 -2.16
CA VAL A 720 -47.77 -12.58 -0.93
C VAL A 720 -46.99 -13.87 -1.20
N GLY A 721 -47.19 -14.51 -2.35
CA GLY A 721 -46.38 -15.63 -2.84
C GLY A 721 -44.90 -15.26 -2.97
N VAL A 722 -44.57 -14.04 -3.41
CA VAL A 722 -43.18 -13.53 -3.41
C VAL A 722 -42.62 -13.44 -1.99
N PHE A 723 -43.41 -13.03 -0.99
CA PHE A 723 -42.93 -12.99 0.40
C PHE A 723 -42.75 -14.38 1.01
N ILE A 724 -43.68 -15.30 0.76
CA ILE A 724 -43.61 -16.69 1.20
C ILE A 724 -42.38 -17.38 0.57
N SER A 725 -42.20 -17.27 -0.74
CA SER A 725 -41.03 -17.82 -1.45
C SER A 725 -39.71 -17.19 -0.97
N THR A 726 -39.70 -15.89 -0.66
CA THR A 726 -38.52 -15.22 -0.10
C THR A 726 -38.25 -15.67 1.34
N ALA A 727 -39.28 -15.85 2.18
CA ALA A 727 -39.12 -16.37 3.54
C ALA A 727 -38.57 -17.80 3.52
N ARG A 728 -39.08 -18.64 2.62
CA ARG A 728 -38.58 -20.02 2.38
C ARG A 728 -37.14 -20.03 1.89
N SER A 729 -36.79 -19.22 0.89
CA SER A 729 -35.43 -19.20 0.33
C SER A 729 -34.36 -18.73 1.33
N TYR A 730 -34.77 -18.06 2.41
CA TYR A 730 -33.90 -17.64 3.51
C TYR A 730 -34.09 -18.44 4.82
N ASN A 731 -34.85 -19.55 4.81
CA ASN A 731 -35.13 -20.40 5.98
C ASN A 731 -35.64 -19.61 7.20
N ASN A 732 -36.56 -18.67 6.97
CA ASN A 732 -37.13 -17.83 8.02
C ASN A 732 -38.51 -18.35 8.46
N GLU A 733 -38.51 -19.45 9.21
CA GLU A 733 -39.72 -20.17 9.64
C GLU A 733 -40.73 -19.28 10.38
N LYS A 734 -40.26 -18.40 11.28
CA LYS A 734 -41.15 -17.50 12.04
C LYS A 734 -41.91 -16.52 11.15
N LEU A 735 -41.29 -16.06 10.06
CA LEU A 735 -41.96 -15.19 9.09
C LEU A 735 -42.87 -16.01 8.19
N LEU A 736 -42.46 -17.21 7.79
CA LEU A 736 -43.28 -18.12 7.01
C LEU A 736 -44.57 -18.48 7.75
N ASP A 737 -44.49 -18.90 9.00
CA ASP A 737 -45.64 -19.20 9.86
C ASP A 737 -46.59 -18.00 9.99
N PHE A 738 -46.02 -16.81 10.20
CA PHE A 738 -46.80 -15.58 10.27
C PHE A 738 -47.53 -15.28 8.96
N LEU A 739 -46.84 -15.39 7.82
CA LEU A 739 -47.42 -15.14 6.51
C LEU A 739 -48.50 -16.18 6.17
N LEU A 740 -48.26 -17.47 6.42
CA LEU A 740 -49.22 -18.55 6.18
C LEU A 740 -50.49 -18.41 7.03
N LYS A 741 -50.32 -18.07 8.31
CA LYS A 741 -51.45 -17.78 9.21
C LYS A 741 -52.25 -16.56 8.77
N TYR A 742 -51.57 -15.55 8.23
CA TYR A 742 -52.22 -14.32 7.76
C TYR A 742 -52.93 -14.49 6.40
N THR A 743 -52.47 -15.41 5.55
CA THR A 743 -53.13 -15.74 4.28
C THR A 743 -54.26 -16.76 4.39
N GLY A 744 -54.62 -17.18 5.62
CA GLY A 744 -55.70 -18.13 5.84
C GLY A 744 -55.38 -19.57 5.43
N GLY A 745 -54.10 -19.96 5.37
CA GLY A 745 -53.69 -21.31 4.96
C GLY A 745 -54.04 -21.61 3.50
N PHE A 746 -53.15 -21.21 2.59
CA PHE A 746 -53.15 -21.74 1.22
C PHE A 746 -52.73 -23.21 1.19
#